data_AF-A0AAV6W263-F1
#
_entry.id   AF-A0AAV6W263-F1
#
_cell.length_a   1.000
_cell.length_b   1.000
_cell.length_c   1.000
_cell.angle_alpha   90.00
_cell.angle_beta   90.00
_cell.angle_gamma   90.00
#
_symmetry.space_group_name_H-M   'P 1'
#
loop_
_entity.id
_entity.type
_entity.pdbx_description
1 polymer ?
#
loop_
_entity_poly.entity_id
_entity_poly.type
_entity_poly.pdbx_seq_one_letter_code
_entity_poly.pdbx_strand_id
1 'polypeptide(L)'
;MICRFSPCLIAASFVFISLLLESPTGGHAFRINKRQAPKPSPVILVPGDGGTQLEAKLDKPETVHYFCNKKTDNYFNLWLNLELLVPYVVDCWVDNMRLVYDNETRTTSNAPGVDIRVPNFGNTSSVDWLDPSQISPSSYFVNIIQMLVTEGYKSGVNVRGAPYDFRKAPNELTDYFNSVKSLTEETFKINDNTKITFVCHSMGCPVMSYFFNQQTQEWKDTHVKALVSLGGAWGGAVKAMKTFASGENLGVFVISQINVRTEQRTSPSLSYMMPSDLLWGPNETLMITDKKNYTVRDFYDFFKDIEFPVGYEMLKDIYDIAHTGLNAPGVEIHCIHGVNVTNTIERLDFRDTSHFPDNPKLILGDGDGTVNVRSLQACTRWTGKQAQKIYHVPLNNVDHMGILADIHVLDYIKFMFGGKALATRSVTPIYIWCPMVGFFVASILTLSVVGLTLLLQFHSVAAEDTTHKKSPTKILSPIILVPGVGGSQLEAKLNKPKKVHYFCEQRTESYFNLWLNPHLLFPPLLDCWVDNMRLYYNHSSRTTFNTPGVDIRVPGFGNTTSIEWLDPSGKIPPHEFREYYASLKHLIEETYEKNSRTKVTLICHSMGCPITSYFLGQRWKSWKKKYIKGLVSLGGAFGGAVKAMKVIASGENLGIMVVSSTTLRVEQRSPSLSYMMPSGRVWGAEDQLAFTNDRNYTVKDYEQFFKDINFTTGYEMYKDTYRIAEKGLDAPGVEVVCFHGVGLKTPERLDFRKKGSLPNKPKVIYGDGDGTVNTKSLESCKRWIGKQSQKVYHFSIPKIEHMKILSFKPVLEYIKYFVTTW
;
A
#
# COMPACT_ATOMS: atom_id res chain seq x y z
N MET A 1 71.52 -51.05 -33.16
CA MET A 1 71.69 -50.06 -32.07
C MET A 1 70.43 -50.13 -31.22
N ILE A 2 70.45 -50.45 -29.92
CA ILE A 2 71.27 -49.92 -28.82
C ILE A 2 70.96 -48.45 -28.56
N CYS A 3 70.05 -48.20 -27.61
CA CYS A 3 70.45 -47.76 -26.28
C CYS A 3 69.52 -48.39 -25.21
N ARG A 4 70.11 -48.80 -24.08
CA ARG A 4 69.40 -49.18 -22.84
C ARG A 4 69.53 -48.00 -21.88
N PHE A 5 68.58 -47.82 -20.95
CA PHE A 5 68.78 -48.08 -19.51
C PHE A 5 67.57 -47.62 -18.67
N SER A 6 67.45 -48.22 -17.50
CA SER A 6 66.54 -47.95 -16.37
C SER A 6 67.46 -47.90 -15.10
N PRO A 7 67.05 -47.55 -13.85
CA PRO A 7 65.66 -47.50 -13.33
C PRO A 7 65.35 -46.42 -12.23
N CYS A 8 64.17 -46.58 -11.61
CA CYS A 8 63.86 -46.40 -10.16
C CYS A 8 63.46 -45.03 -9.54
N LEU A 9 62.35 -45.10 -8.76
CA LEU A 9 62.00 -44.34 -7.52
C LEU A 9 61.63 -42.82 -7.71
N ILE A 10 60.65 -42.21 -7.02
CA ILE A 10 59.69 -42.62 -5.96
C ILE A 10 58.38 -41.76 -6.04
N ALA A 11 57.26 -42.31 -5.54
CA ALA A 11 55.99 -41.66 -5.12
C ALA A 11 55.11 -40.80 -6.08
N ALA A 12 53.90 -41.32 -6.32
CA ALA A 12 52.58 -40.66 -6.29
C ALA A 12 52.36 -39.20 -6.79
N SER A 13 51.48 -39.05 -7.80
CA SER A 13 50.12 -38.49 -7.58
C SER A 13 49.19 -38.50 -8.81
N PHE A 14 47.97 -39.02 -8.60
CA PHE A 14 46.71 -38.84 -9.35
C PHE A 14 46.59 -39.17 -10.85
N VAL A 15 45.38 -39.63 -11.22
CA VAL A 15 45.02 -40.26 -12.50
C VAL A 15 44.00 -39.39 -13.25
N PHE A 16 44.06 -39.36 -14.59
CA PHE A 16 42.95 -38.87 -15.41
C PHE A 16 42.85 -39.56 -16.79
N ILE A 17 41.60 -39.85 -17.19
CA ILE A 17 41.06 -40.09 -18.56
C ILE A 17 41.71 -41.16 -19.46
N SER A 18 40.96 -42.26 -19.69
CA SER A 18 40.76 -42.96 -20.98
C SER A 18 39.79 -44.13 -20.77
N LEU A 19 38.91 -44.54 -21.69
CA LEU A 19 38.38 -43.91 -22.92
C LEU A 19 37.00 -44.56 -23.22
N LEU A 20 36.20 -43.97 -24.13
CA LEU A 20 34.90 -44.53 -24.55
C LEU A 20 35.08 -45.57 -25.67
N LEU A 21 34.31 -46.66 -25.61
CA LEU A 21 33.89 -47.50 -26.74
C LEU A 21 32.45 -48.01 -26.50
N GLU A 22 31.92 -48.76 -27.46
CA GLU A 22 30.49 -48.72 -27.83
C GLU A 22 29.53 -49.69 -27.07
N SER A 23 28.24 -49.55 -27.39
CA SER A 23 27.05 -50.26 -26.87
C SER A 23 27.05 -51.79 -27.12
N PRO A 24 26.11 -52.62 -26.59
CA PRO A 24 24.79 -52.26 -26.04
C PRO A 24 24.26 -53.07 -24.81
N THR A 25 22.97 -52.85 -24.48
CA THR A 25 22.06 -53.68 -23.65
C THR A 25 22.09 -53.57 -22.12
N GLY A 26 20.89 -53.70 -21.52
CA GLY A 26 20.63 -54.32 -20.21
C GLY A 26 21.21 -53.68 -18.94
N GLY A 27 20.53 -52.71 -18.32
CA GLY A 27 20.94 -52.21 -17.00
C GLY A 27 19.96 -51.32 -16.24
N HIS A 28 19.37 -51.90 -15.18
CA HIS A 28 19.05 -51.30 -13.87
C HIS A 28 18.84 -49.77 -13.76
N ALA A 29 17.64 -49.38 -13.32
CA ALA A 29 17.29 -47.99 -13.01
C ALA A 29 18.20 -47.38 -11.93
N PHE A 30 19.10 -46.49 -12.35
CA PHE A 30 19.90 -45.69 -11.43
C PHE A 30 18.99 -44.79 -10.58
N ARG A 31 18.89 -45.08 -9.28
CA ARG A 31 18.31 -44.17 -8.29
C ARG A 31 19.14 -42.89 -8.27
N ILE A 32 18.70 -41.87 -9.01
CA ILE A 32 19.17 -40.49 -8.81
C ILE A 32 18.78 -40.11 -7.38
N ASN A 33 19.78 -40.08 -6.50
CA ASN A 33 19.60 -39.71 -5.11
C ASN A 33 19.28 -38.21 -5.08
N LYS A 34 17.99 -37.87 -5.14
CA LYS A 34 17.49 -36.51 -4.93
C LYS A 34 17.98 -36.07 -3.55
N ARG A 35 19.01 -35.22 -3.49
CA ARG A 35 19.19 -34.35 -2.33
C ARG A 35 17.87 -33.61 -2.17
N GLN A 36 17.10 -33.93 -1.12
CA GLN A 36 15.89 -33.19 -0.80
C GLN A 36 16.28 -31.72 -0.66
N ALA A 37 15.47 -30.83 -1.26
CA ALA A 37 15.56 -29.43 -0.90
C ALA A 37 15.35 -29.32 0.62
N PRO A 38 16.12 -28.50 1.35
CA PRO A 38 15.96 -28.37 2.79
C PRO A 38 14.51 -28.00 3.09
N LYS A 39 13.91 -28.72 4.03
CA LYS A 39 12.48 -28.57 4.37
C LYS A 39 12.20 -27.10 4.76
N PRO A 40 11.17 -26.44 4.19
CA PRO A 40 10.80 -25.10 4.61
C PRO A 40 10.49 -25.08 6.11
N SER A 41 11.03 -24.10 6.83
CA SER A 41 10.81 -23.96 8.27
C SER A 41 9.42 -23.39 8.55
N PRO A 42 8.69 -23.87 9.58
CA PRO A 42 7.46 -23.24 10.04
C PRO A 42 7.70 -21.78 10.42
N VAL A 43 6.66 -20.95 10.29
CA VAL A 43 6.71 -19.51 10.50
C VAL A 43 5.77 -19.10 11.62
N ILE A 44 6.26 -18.32 12.59
CA ILE A 44 5.43 -17.57 13.55
C ILE A 44 5.54 -16.08 13.21
N LEU A 45 4.40 -15.46 12.92
CA LEU A 45 4.27 -14.02 12.62
C LEU A 45 3.98 -13.25 13.91
N VAL A 46 4.75 -12.22 14.21
CA VAL A 46 4.60 -11.38 15.40
C VAL A 46 4.35 -9.93 14.98
N PRO A 47 3.18 -9.36 15.29
CA PRO A 47 2.82 -8.00 14.92
C PRO A 47 3.60 -6.94 15.71
N GLY A 48 3.58 -5.71 15.20
CA GLY A 48 4.02 -4.52 15.93
C GLY A 48 2.86 -3.77 16.57
N ASP A 49 3.10 -2.51 16.90
CA ASP A 49 2.06 -1.62 17.43
C ASP A 49 0.89 -1.47 16.43
N GLY A 50 -0.33 -1.44 16.96
CA GLY A 50 -1.59 -1.52 16.19
C GLY A 50 -1.80 -2.81 15.36
N GLY A 51 -0.85 -3.75 15.33
CA GLY A 51 -0.80 -4.86 14.36
C GLY A 51 -1.65 -6.10 14.66
N THR A 52 -2.48 -6.06 15.71
CA THR A 52 -3.33 -7.16 16.20
C THR A 52 -4.79 -6.73 16.21
N GLN A 53 -5.74 -7.56 15.77
CA GLN A 53 -7.18 -7.33 16.05
C GLN A 53 -7.46 -7.39 17.57
N LEU A 54 -8.32 -6.52 18.08
CA LEU A 54 -8.84 -6.56 19.46
C LEU A 54 -10.37 -6.60 19.46
N GLU A 55 -10.94 -7.48 20.27
CA GLU A 55 -12.37 -7.55 20.53
C GLU A 55 -12.69 -7.04 21.94
N ALA A 56 -13.81 -6.33 22.11
CA ALA A 56 -14.25 -5.79 23.40
C ALA A 56 -15.69 -6.17 23.75
N LYS A 57 -16.01 -6.23 25.04
CA LYS A 57 -17.37 -6.36 25.58
C LYS A 57 -17.58 -5.34 26.71
N LEU A 58 -18.76 -4.72 26.76
CA LEU A 58 -19.05 -3.59 27.65
C LEU A 58 -20.11 -3.93 28.71
N ASP A 59 -19.89 -3.42 29.91
CA ASP A 59 -20.84 -3.29 31.02
C ASP A 59 -20.45 -2.10 31.91
N LYS A 60 -20.35 -0.92 31.29
CA LYS A 60 -19.74 0.30 31.85
C LYS A 60 -20.62 0.94 32.93
N PRO A 61 -20.04 1.53 34.00
CA PRO A 61 -20.81 2.27 35.00
C PRO A 61 -21.39 3.58 34.43
N GLU A 62 -20.72 4.19 33.47
CA GLU A 62 -21.09 5.44 32.80
C GLU A 62 -20.51 5.50 31.38
N THR A 63 -20.75 6.60 30.66
CA THR A 63 -20.40 6.78 29.24
C THR A 63 -20.15 8.26 28.94
N VAL A 64 -19.04 8.57 28.25
CA VAL A 64 -18.64 9.97 27.93
C VAL A 64 -19.69 10.76 27.13
N HIS A 65 -20.47 10.08 26.28
CA HIS A 65 -21.62 10.67 25.57
C HIS A 65 -22.83 9.73 25.65
N TYR A 66 -24.05 10.30 25.58
CA TYR A 66 -25.31 9.55 25.67
C TYR A 66 -25.52 8.50 24.55
N PHE A 67 -24.79 8.64 23.43
CA PHE A 67 -24.84 7.73 22.29
C PHE A 67 -23.76 6.63 22.31
N CYS A 68 -22.83 6.66 23.28
CA CYS A 68 -21.88 5.56 23.46
C CYS A 68 -22.60 4.33 24.04
N ASN A 69 -22.27 3.13 23.54
CA ASN A 69 -22.83 1.89 24.10
C ASN A 69 -22.36 1.68 25.54
N LYS A 70 -23.29 1.67 26.49
CA LYS A 70 -22.99 1.38 27.90
C LYS A 70 -22.78 -0.11 28.16
N LYS A 71 -23.49 -0.98 27.45
CA LYS A 71 -23.44 -2.45 27.60
C LYS A 71 -23.48 -3.14 26.23
N THR A 72 -22.84 -4.30 26.08
CA THR A 72 -22.98 -5.18 24.90
C THR A 72 -23.19 -6.64 25.31
N ASP A 73 -24.12 -7.33 24.65
CA ASP A 73 -24.41 -8.75 24.95
C ASP A 73 -23.23 -9.66 24.58
N ASN A 74 -22.56 -9.34 23.47
CA ASN A 74 -21.45 -10.08 22.88
C ASN A 74 -20.20 -9.20 22.77
N TYR A 75 -19.08 -9.84 22.44
CA TYR A 75 -17.90 -9.15 21.96
C TYR A 75 -18.14 -8.54 20.58
N PHE A 76 -17.52 -7.39 20.32
CA PHE A 76 -17.45 -6.75 19.01
C PHE A 76 -16.00 -6.39 18.68
N ASN A 77 -15.69 -6.22 17.39
CA ASN A 77 -14.39 -5.75 16.93
C ASN A 77 -14.16 -4.29 17.38
N LEU A 78 -13.25 -4.08 18.33
CA LEU A 78 -12.86 -2.75 18.82
C LEU A 78 -11.76 -2.15 17.96
N TRP A 79 -10.83 -2.98 17.48
CA TRP A 79 -9.71 -2.55 16.65
C TRP A 79 -9.29 -3.65 15.65
N LEU A 80 -9.01 -3.33 14.38
CA LEU A 80 -9.27 -2.05 13.73
C LEU A 80 -10.74 -2.01 13.32
N ASN A 81 -11.46 -0.99 13.77
CA ASN A 81 -12.85 -0.77 13.38
C ASN A 81 -13.03 0.71 12.99
N LEU A 82 -13.08 0.98 11.69
CA LEU A 82 -13.19 2.35 11.20
C LEU A 82 -14.53 3.02 11.56
N GLU A 83 -15.58 2.28 11.94
CA GLU A 83 -16.85 2.87 12.40
C GLU A 83 -16.69 3.57 13.76
N LEU A 84 -15.72 3.11 14.57
CA LEU A 84 -15.47 3.63 15.91
C LEU A 84 -14.48 4.81 15.91
N LEU A 85 -13.65 4.95 14.87
CA LEU A 85 -12.63 6.00 14.75
C LEU A 85 -13.14 7.28 14.08
N VAL A 86 -14.43 7.36 13.75
CA VAL A 86 -15.01 8.57 13.15
C VAL A 86 -15.20 9.68 14.21
N PRO A 87 -15.08 10.98 13.85
CA PRO A 87 -15.39 12.10 14.76
C PRO A 87 -16.71 11.92 15.53
N TYR A 88 -16.75 12.41 16.77
CA TYR A 88 -17.79 12.18 17.80
C TYR A 88 -17.87 10.73 18.33
N VAL A 89 -17.75 9.70 17.48
CA VAL A 89 -17.73 8.29 17.94
C VAL A 89 -16.36 7.92 18.52
N VAL A 90 -15.29 8.54 18.04
CA VAL A 90 -13.90 8.35 18.51
C VAL A 90 -13.74 8.57 20.01
N ASP A 91 -14.56 9.42 20.63
CA ASP A 91 -14.55 9.62 22.08
C ASP A 91 -15.07 8.36 22.82
N CYS A 92 -16.09 7.69 22.27
CA CYS A 92 -16.56 6.39 22.77
C CYS A 92 -15.52 5.28 22.54
N TRP A 93 -14.74 5.35 21.46
CA TRP A 93 -13.65 4.41 21.20
C TRP A 93 -12.50 4.63 22.18
N VAL A 94 -12.05 5.88 22.37
CA VAL A 94 -11.04 6.31 23.36
C VAL A 94 -11.41 5.81 24.76
N ASP A 95 -12.65 6.03 25.21
CA ASP A 95 -13.11 5.61 26.54
C ASP A 95 -13.30 4.08 26.70
N ASN A 96 -13.22 3.31 25.61
CA ASN A 96 -13.23 1.85 25.64
C ASN A 96 -11.83 1.25 25.48
N MET A 97 -11.00 1.85 24.62
CA MET A 97 -9.65 1.38 24.27
C MET A 97 -8.60 1.77 25.32
N ARG A 98 -8.79 2.90 26.01
CA ARG A 98 -7.86 3.39 27.04
C ARG A 98 -7.62 2.36 28.15
N LEU A 99 -6.40 2.37 28.67
CA LEU A 99 -6.02 1.68 29.89
C LEU A 99 -6.15 2.61 31.11
N VAL A 100 -6.21 2.03 32.29
CA VAL A 100 -6.10 2.71 33.58
C VAL A 100 -4.86 2.16 34.29
N TYR A 101 -3.87 3.03 34.51
CA TYR A 101 -2.65 2.70 35.23
C TYR A 101 -2.85 2.88 36.73
N ASP A 102 -2.44 1.88 37.49
CA ASP A 102 -2.52 1.84 38.94
C ASP A 102 -1.09 2.00 39.52
N ASN A 103 -0.90 3.02 40.35
CA ASN A 103 0.40 3.39 40.89
C ASN A 103 0.83 2.57 42.13
N GLU A 104 -0.09 1.83 42.76
CA GLU A 104 0.23 0.89 43.84
C GLU A 104 0.65 -0.46 43.27
N THR A 105 -0.06 -0.97 42.26
CA THR A 105 0.25 -2.26 41.62
C THR A 105 1.30 -2.16 40.51
N ARG A 106 1.58 -0.97 39.98
CA ARG A 106 2.53 -0.70 38.86
C ARG A 106 2.14 -1.41 37.55
N THR A 107 0.83 -1.56 37.30
CA THR A 107 0.28 -2.27 36.14
C THR A 107 -0.92 -1.52 35.53
N THR A 108 -1.42 -2.01 34.38
CA THR A 108 -2.58 -1.42 33.70
C THR A 108 -3.79 -2.35 33.64
N SER A 109 -4.96 -1.79 33.89
CA SER A 109 -6.27 -2.43 33.71
C SER A 109 -7.03 -1.81 32.53
N ASN A 110 -8.05 -2.49 32.01
CA ASN A 110 -8.97 -1.89 31.03
C ASN A 110 -9.83 -0.79 31.69
N ALA A 111 -10.42 0.09 30.88
CA ALA A 111 -11.41 1.06 31.37
C ALA A 111 -12.56 0.38 32.17
N PRO A 112 -13.13 1.04 33.20
CA PRO A 112 -14.14 0.43 34.07
C PRO A 112 -15.34 -0.13 33.31
N GLY A 113 -15.62 -1.43 33.53
CA GLY A 113 -16.69 -2.15 32.84
C GLY A 113 -16.40 -2.42 31.35
N VAL A 114 -15.12 -2.48 30.95
CA VAL A 114 -14.70 -2.91 29.61
C VAL A 114 -13.81 -4.13 29.73
N ASP A 115 -14.19 -5.23 29.07
CA ASP A 115 -13.33 -6.38 28.85
C ASP A 115 -12.79 -6.37 27.42
N ILE A 116 -11.51 -6.68 27.23
CA ILE A 116 -10.82 -6.69 25.94
C ILE A 116 -10.01 -7.97 25.81
N ARG A 117 -10.11 -8.62 24.64
CA ARG A 117 -9.40 -9.86 24.33
C ARG A 117 -8.76 -9.83 22.94
N VAL A 118 -7.70 -10.62 22.80
CA VAL A 118 -7.03 -10.91 21.54
C VAL A 118 -7.66 -12.16 20.90
N PRO A 119 -8.26 -12.09 19.71
CA PRO A 119 -8.88 -13.23 19.05
C PRO A 119 -7.87 -14.08 18.27
N ASN A 120 -8.22 -15.35 18.07
CA ASN A 120 -7.60 -16.26 17.10
C ASN A 120 -6.08 -16.51 17.27
N PHE A 121 -5.55 -16.49 18.50
CA PHE A 121 -4.14 -16.80 18.77
C PHE A 121 -3.70 -18.14 18.13
N GLY A 122 -2.53 -18.16 17.50
CA GLY A 122 -2.04 -19.31 16.72
C GLY A 122 -2.56 -19.36 15.28
N ASN A 123 -3.70 -18.74 14.94
CA ASN A 123 -4.14 -18.53 13.56
C ASN A 123 -3.47 -17.29 12.96
N THR A 124 -3.65 -17.02 11.66
CA THR A 124 -3.20 -15.78 11.01
C THR A 124 -4.30 -14.72 10.88
N SER A 125 -5.57 -15.06 11.13
CA SER A 125 -6.74 -14.22 10.83
C SER A 125 -6.93 -12.97 11.69
N SER A 126 -6.07 -12.74 12.68
CA SER A 126 -6.03 -11.54 13.52
C SER A 126 -4.78 -10.67 13.29
N VAL A 127 -3.95 -11.02 12.30
CA VAL A 127 -2.74 -10.28 11.89
C VAL A 127 -2.59 -10.13 10.36
N ASP A 128 -3.48 -10.71 9.56
CA ASP A 128 -3.48 -10.58 8.09
C ASP A 128 -4.17 -9.29 7.62
N TRP A 129 -5.38 -9.05 8.13
CA TRP A 129 -6.17 -7.83 8.00
C TRP A 129 -6.56 -7.33 9.39
N LEU A 130 -6.34 -6.04 9.66
CA LEU A 130 -6.69 -5.45 10.97
C LEU A 130 -8.20 -5.19 11.10
N ASP A 131 -8.90 -4.96 9.98
CA ASP A 131 -10.36 -4.82 9.92
C ASP A 131 -10.97 -6.10 9.29
N PRO A 132 -11.89 -6.81 9.98
CA PRO A 132 -12.54 -8.03 9.48
C PRO A 132 -13.31 -7.86 8.15
N SER A 133 -13.59 -6.64 7.71
CA SER A 133 -14.18 -6.36 6.39
C SER A 133 -13.20 -6.50 5.22
N GLN A 134 -11.88 -6.65 5.50
CA GLN A 134 -10.80 -6.85 4.52
C GLN A 134 -10.68 -5.73 3.48
N ILE A 135 -10.88 -4.49 3.92
CA ILE A 135 -10.69 -3.27 3.12
C ILE A 135 -9.20 -2.97 2.93
N SER A 136 -8.80 -2.46 1.74
CA SER A 136 -7.38 -2.28 1.41
C SER A 136 -6.53 -1.45 2.40
N PRO A 137 -7.05 -0.46 3.15
CA PRO A 137 -6.25 0.24 4.16
C PRO A 137 -5.85 -0.61 5.37
N SER A 138 -6.56 -1.70 5.66
CA SER A 138 -6.29 -2.55 6.84
C SER A 138 -5.39 -3.74 6.56
N SER A 139 -4.73 -3.80 5.40
CA SER A 139 -3.82 -4.90 5.03
C SER A 139 -2.53 -4.85 5.84
N TYR A 140 -2.21 -5.94 6.56
CA TYR A 140 -0.98 -6.05 7.35
C TYR A 140 -0.10 -7.20 6.84
N PHE A 141 0.00 -8.35 7.50
CA PHE A 141 0.81 -9.49 7.01
C PHE A 141 0.24 -10.19 5.77
N VAL A 142 -0.91 -9.78 5.22
CA VAL A 142 -1.60 -10.48 4.12
C VAL A 142 -0.70 -10.84 2.92
N ASN A 143 0.25 -9.97 2.53
CA ASN A 143 1.16 -10.26 1.41
C ASN A 143 2.14 -11.38 1.74
N ILE A 144 2.73 -11.35 2.93
CA ILE A 144 3.66 -12.38 3.44
C ILE A 144 2.92 -13.71 3.60
N ILE A 145 1.70 -13.69 4.15
CA ILE A 145 0.86 -14.89 4.33
C ILE A 145 0.44 -15.48 2.98
N GLN A 146 -0.06 -14.67 2.04
CA GLN A 146 -0.47 -15.16 0.72
C GLN A 146 0.74 -15.60 -0.12
N MET A 147 1.94 -15.03 0.07
CA MET A 147 3.18 -15.57 -0.49
C MET A 147 3.49 -16.96 0.07
N LEU A 148 3.54 -17.11 1.40
CA LEU A 148 3.80 -18.41 2.06
C LEU A 148 2.78 -19.48 1.65
N VAL A 149 1.49 -19.16 1.64
CA VAL A 149 0.42 -20.07 1.21
C VAL A 149 0.56 -20.47 -0.27
N THR A 150 1.12 -19.61 -1.11
CA THR A 150 1.43 -19.94 -2.52
C THR A 150 2.58 -20.94 -2.64
N GLU A 151 3.57 -20.88 -1.73
CA GLU A 151 4.63 -21.89 -1.60
C GLU A 151 4.19 -23.17 -0.85
N GLY A 152 2.89 -23.30 -0.54
CA GLY A 152 2.30 -24.51 0.05
C GLY A 152 2.15 -24.49 1.58
N TYR A 153 2.37 -23.35 2.25
CA TYR A 153 2.08 -23.21 3.68
C TYR A 153 0.56 -23.23 3.96
N LYS A 154 0.20 -23.55 5.20
CA LYS A 154 -1.17 -23.63 5.71
C LYS A 154 -1.26 -22.88 7.04
N SER A 155 -2.19 -21.92 7.10
CA SER A 155 -2.50 -21.21 8.35
C SER A 155 -2.96 -22.19 9.43
N GLY A 156 -2.52 -21.96 10.67
CA GLY A 156 -2.78 -22.86 11.80
C GLY A 156 -1.88 -24.11 11.84
N VAL A 157 -1.00 -24.35 10.87
CA VAL A 157 -0.12 -25.54 10.85
C VAL A 157 1.36 -25.17 10.75
N ASN A 158 1.79 -24.58 9.63
CA ASN A 158 3.19 -24.19 9.42
C ASN A 158 3.37 -22.70 9.13
N VAL A 159 2.28 -21.93 9.02
CA VAL A 159 2.29 -20.50 9.33
C VAL A 159 1.27 -20.23 10.44
N ARG A 160 1.71 -19.58 11.51
CA ARG A 160 0.93 -19.24 12.72
C ARG A 160 1.09 -17.75 13.00
N GLY A 161 0.09 -17.11 13.58
CA GLY A 161 0.21 -15.77 14.16
C GLY A 161 0.34 -15.85 15.68
N ALA A 162 1.14 -14.95 16.25
CA ALA A 162 1.22 -14.69 17.68
C ALA A 162 0.73 -13.26 17.97
N PRO A 163 -0.58 -13.00 17.86
CA PRO A 163 -1.17 -11.71 18.19
C PRO A 163 -1.08 -11.43 19.70
N TYR A 164 -1.00 -10.15 20.09
CA TYR A 164 -1.00 -9.70 21.48
C TYR A 164 -1.64 -8.32 21.64
N ASP A 165 -2.01 -7.97 22.87
CA ASP A 165 -2.53 -6.64 23.22
C ASP A 165 -1.40 -5.60 23.14
N PHE A 166 -1.33 -4.92 22.00
CA PHE A 166 -0.27 -3.97 21.67
C PHE A 166 -0.27 -2.70 22.53
N ARG A 167 -1.30 -2.47 23.36
CA ARG A 167 -1.31 -1.38 24.35
C ARG A 167 -0.32 -1.64 25.49
N LYS A 168 -0.06 -2.91 25.81
CA LYS A 168 0.78 -3.34 26.93
C LYS A 168 2.25 -3.51 26.53
N ALA A 169 3.14 -3.28 27.49
CA ALA A 169 4.59 -3.51 27.38
C ALA A 169 4.98 -4.87 28.00
N PRO A 170 6.22 -5.37 27.79
CA PRO A 170 6.57 -6.75 28.14
C PRO A 170 6.44 -7.14 29.63
N ASN A 171 6.48 -6.18 30.56
CA ASN A 171 6.17 -6.41 31.98
C ASN A 171 4.77 -7.01 32.21
N GLU A 172 3.82 -6.71 31.32
CA GLU A 172 2.43 -7.16 31.41
C GLU A 172 2.06 -8.22 30.37
N LEU A 173 3.05 -8.83 29.70
CA LEU A 173 2.86 -9.82 28.63
C LEU A 173 3.32 -11.24 29.01
N THR A 174 3.49 -11.55 30.30
CA THR A 174 3.93 -12.87 30.80
C THR A 174 3.10 -14.04 30.25
N ASP A 175 1.78 -13.94 30.23
CA ASP A 175 0.91 -14.99 29.71
C ASP A 175 0.98 -15.12 28.18
N TYR A 176 1.22 -14.02 27.48
CA TYR A 176 1.54 -14.05 26.05
C TYR A 176 2.88 -14.75 25.79
N PHE A 177 3.92 -14.48 26.58
CA PHE A 177 5.21 -15.16 26.45
C PHE A 177 5.13 -16.66 26.75
N ASN A 178 4.36 -17.06 27.78
CA ASN A 178 4.04 -18.46 28.02
C ASN A 178 3.31 -19.08 26.81
N SER A 179 2.32 -18.38 26.26
CA SER A 179 1.56 -18.82 25.08
C SER A 179 2.42 -18.91 23.82
N VAL A 180 3.37 -17.99 23.60
CA VAL A 180 4.35 -18.03 22.48
C VAL A 180 5.28 -19.22 22.64
N LYS A 181 5.74 -19.52 23.85
CA LYS A 181 6.58 -20.70 24.12
C LYS A 181 5.82 -21.99 23.78
N SER A 182 4.61 -22.16 24.31
CA SER A 182 3.77 -23.32 23.99
C SER A 182 3.42 -23.42 22.51
N LEU A 183 3.09 -22.30 21.85
CA LEU A 183 2.85 -22.23 20.41
C LEU A 183 4.08 -22.68 19.60
N THR A 184 5.29 -22.30 20.04
CA THR A 184 6.53 -22.70 19.39
C THR A 184 6.77 -24.20 19.52
N GLU A 185 6.58 -24.75 20.72
CA GLU A 185 6.76 -26.18 21.00
C GLU A 185 5.69 -27.06 20.32
N GLU A 186 4.45 -26.57 20.21
CA GLU A 186 3.39 -27.19 19.41
C GLU A 186 3.77 -27.17 17.91
N THR A 187 4.08 -25.98 17.39
CA THR A 187 4.45 -25.77 15.97
C THR A 187 5.66 -26.62 15.57
N PHE A 188 6.63 -26.79 16.47
CA PHE A 188 7.79 -27.66 16.28
C PHE A 188 7.35 -29.12 16.08
N LYS A 189 6.56 -29.66 17.03
CA LYS A 189 6.11 -31.05 17.05
C LYS A 189 5.23 -31.39 15.85
N ILE A 190 4.23 -30.56 15.52
CA ILE A 190 3.30 -30.82 14.40
C ILE A 190 3.94 -30.67 13.01
N ASN A 191 5.18 -30.18 12.93
CA ASN A 191 5.96 -30.04 11.70
C ASN A 191 7.20 -30.94 11.67
N ASP A 192 7.10 -32.16 12.21
CA ASP A 192 8.18 -33.16 12.26
C ASP A 192 9.45 -32.63 12.95
N ASN A 193 9.31 -31.94 14.10
CA ASN A 193 10.41 -31.35 14.87
C ASN A 193 11.29 -30.39 14.05
N THR A 194 10.66 -29.60 13.17
CA THR A 194 11.36 -28.60 12.34
C THR A 194 11.41 -27.24 13.04
N LYS A 195 12.61 -26.69 13.22
CA LYS A 195 12.84 -25.39 13.87
C LYS A 195 12.07 -24.23 13.21
N ILE A 196 11.54 -23.33 14.03
CA ILE A 196 10.66 -22.21 13.64
C ILE A 196 11.50 -21.01 13.18
N THR A 197 11.07 -20.34 12.11
CA THR A 197 11.48 -18.97 11.80
C THR A 197 10.45 -18.00 12.33
N PHE A 198 10.85 -17.06 13.18
CA PHE A 198 9.99 -15.95 13.58
C PHE A 198 10.09 -14.83 12.54
N VAL A 199 8.99 -14.16 12.23
CA VAL A 199 8.96 -12.92 11.46
C VAL A 199 8.26 -11.87 12.30
N CYS A 200 9.01 -10.91 12.82
CA CYS A 200 8.49 -9.80 13.61
C CYS A 200 8.43 -8.52 12.77
N HIS A 201 7.52 -7.62 13.13
CA HIS A 201 7.42 -6.29 12.54
C HIS A 201 7.45 -5.20 13.63
N SER A 202 8.18 -4.10 13.37
CA SER A 202 8.16 -2.90 14.23
C SER A 202 8.42 -3.22 15.72
N MET A 203 7.54 -2.78 16.63
CA MET A 203 7.59 -3.08 18.08
C MET A 203 7.62 -4.58 18.43
N GLY A 204 7.07 -5.45 17.58
CA GLY A 204 7.09 -6.90 17.81
C GLY A 204 8.52 -7.47 17.87
N CYS A 205 9.49 -6.77 17.27
CA CYS A 205 10.88 -7.20 17.27
C CYS A 205 11.61 -7.03 18.61
N PRO A 206 11.66 -5.86 19.26
CA PRO A 206 12.19 -5.76 20.63
C PRO A 206 11.38 -6.59 21.63
N VAL A 207 10.05 -6.74 21.47
CA VAL A 207 9.23 -7.68 22.27
C VAL A 207 9.72 -9.12 22.15
N MET A 208 10.00 -9.61 20.93
CA MET A 208 10.57 -10.95 20.73
C MET A 208 12.03 -11.07 21.18
N SER A 209 12.82 -10.01 21.08
CA SER A 209 14.18 -9.99 21.62
C SER A 209 14.17 -10.15 23.14
N TYR A 210 13.29 -9.43 23.84
CA TYR A 210 13.06 -9.61 25.27
C TYR A 210 12.66 -11.06 25.60
N PHE A 211 11.69 -11.64 24.87
CA PHE A 211 11.31 -13.05 25.03
C PHE A 211 12.50 -14.01 24.90
N PHE A 212 13.34 -13.86 23.87
CA PHE A 212 14.51 -14.72 23.67
C PHE A 212 15.61 -14.51 24.73
N ASN A 213 15.69 -13.33 25.35
CA ASN A 213 16.55 -13.11 26.52
C ASN A 213 15.99 -13.80 27.79
N GLN A 214 14.69 -14.13 27.86
CA GLN A 214 14.09 -14.95 28.93
C GLN A 214 14.16 -16.47 28.68
N GLN A 215 14.62 -16.95 27.51
CA GLN A 215 14.72 -18.39 27.21
C GLN A 215 16.16 -18.91 27.30
N THR A 216 16.33 -20.14 27.81
CA THR A 216 17.62 -20.82 27.84
C THR A 216 18.18 -21.01 26.44
N GLN A 217 19.51 -20.99 26.31
CA GLN A 217 20.16 -21.17 25.01
C GLN A 217 19.85 -22.54 24.40
N GLU A 218 19.76 -23.59 25.23
CA GLU A 218 19.31 -24.93 24.82
C GLU A 218 17.90 -24.94 24.20
N TRP A 219 16.94 -24.22 24.80
CA TRP A 219 15.59 -24.13 24.25
C TRP A 219 15.59 -23.41 22.89
N LYS A 220 16.36 -22.32 22.76
CA LYS A 220 16.50 -21.56 21.52
C LYS A 220 17.18 -22.38 20.43
N ASP A 221 18.31 -23.01 20.75
CA ASP A 221 19.04 -23.88 19.82
C ASP A 221 18.24 -25.14 19.46
N THR A 222 17.30 -25.60 20.30
CA THR A 222 16.39 -26.70 19.95
C THR A 222 15.29 -26.24 18.99
N HIS A 223 14.55 -25.17 19.32
CA HIS A 223 13.29 -24.84 18.65
C HIS A 223 13.38 -23.74 17.59
N VAL A 224 14.35 -22.83 17.68
CA VAL A 224 14.42 -21.61 16.84
C VAL A 224 15.45 -21.79 15.73
N LYS A 225 15.06 -21.47 14.49
CA LYS A 225 15.95 -21.40 13.32
C LYS A 225 16.54 -20.00 13.20
N ALA A 226 15.67 -18.99 13.11
CA ALA A 226 16.05 -17.59 12.92
C ALA A 226 14.93 -16.62 13.32
N LEU A 227 15.29 -15.37 13.58
CA LEU A 227 14.40 -14.21 13.69
C LEU A 227 14.59 -13.29 12.48
N VAL A 228 13.57 -13.17 11.64
CA VAL A 228 13.47 -12.11 10.62
C VAL A 228 12.82 -10.90 11.28
N SER A 229 13.50 -9.77 11.22
CA SER A 229 13.01 -8.47 11.68
C SER A 229 12.72 -7.58 10.49
N LEU A 230 11.51 -7.02 10.46
CA LEU A 230 11.04 -6.06 9.48
C LEU A 230 10.80 -4.71 10.19
N GLY A 231 11.63 -3.71 9.91
CA GLY A 231 11.47 -2.35 10.49
C GLY A 231 11.60 -2.31 12.01
N GLY A 232 12.39 -3.23 12.61
CA GLY A 232 12.45 -3.42 14.06
C GLY A 232 12.81 -2.15 14.84
N ALA A 233 11.90 -1.69 15.71
CA ALA A 233 12.04 -0.46 16.50
C ALA A 233 12.93 -0.65 17.74
N TRP A 234 14.14 -1.20 17.54
CA TRP A 234 14.94 -1.85 18.58
C TRP A 234 15.20 -1.01 19.84
N GLY A 235 15.40 0.30 19.72
CA GLY A 235 15.55 1.22 20.86
C GLY A 235 14.53 2.35 20.88
N GLY A 236 13.32 2.10 20.35
CA GLY A 236 12.27 3.11 20.21
C GLY A 236 12.46 4.07 19.03
N ALA A 237 11.68 5.13 19.00
CA ALA A 237 11.71 6.18 17.97
C ALA A 237 11.25 7.54 18.53
N VAL A 238 11.77 8.65 17.99
CA VAL A 238 11.39 10.00 18.46
C VAL A 238 9.91 10.32 18.19
N LYS A 239 9.27 9.60 17.26
CA LYS A 239 7.83 9.62 17.03
C LYS A 239 7.01 9.31 18.30
N ALA A 240 7.50 8.45 19.21
CA ALA A 240 6.81 8.19 20.48
C ALA A 240 6.68 9.45 21.35
N MET A 241 7.71 10.31 21.37
CA MET A 241 7.63 11.62 22.04
C MET A 241 6.60 12.54 21.37
N LYS A 242 6.47 12.49 20.04
CA LYS A 242 5.44 13.24 19.30
C LYS A 242 4.04 12.79 19.69
N THR A 243 3.83 11.47 19.80
CA THR A 243 2.55 10.88 20.23
C THR A 243 2.22 11.28 21.68
N PHE A 244 3.16 11.21 22.61
CA PHE A 244 2.94 11.68 23.99
C PHE A 244 2.64 13.19 24.06
N ALA A 245 3.39 14.01 23.34
CA ALA A 245 3.20 15.46 23.30
C ALA A 245 1.85 15.83 22.65
N SER A 246 1.67 15.51 21.36
CA SER A 246 0.59 16.05 20.50
C SER A 246 -0.38 14.99 19.95
N GLY A 247 -0.21 13.71 20.30
CA GLY A 247 -0.95 12.58 19.73
C GLY A 247 -0.55 12.24 18.30
N GLU A 248 -1.12 11.16 17.77
CA GLU A 248 -1.03 10.80 16.35
C GLU A 248 -2.40 10.42 15.76
N ASN A 249 -2.62 10.76 14.48
CA ASN A 249 -3.85 10.45 13.76
C ASN A 249 -3.88 9.02 13.16
N LEU A 250 -2.94 8.16 13.54
CA LEU A 250 -2.82 6.77 13.06
C LEU A 250 -2.69 6.63 11.53
N GLY A 251 -2.25 7.68 10.84
CA GLY A 251 -2.20 7.75 9.37
C GLY A 251 -3.54 8.05 8.70
N VAL A 252 -4.61 8.23 9.48
CA VAL A 252 -5.97 8.48 9.00
C VAL A 252 -6.34 9.95 9.25
N PHE A 253 -6.28 10.78 8.20
CA PHE A 253 -6.37 12.24 8.31
C PHE A 253 -7.64 12.81 8.96
N VAL A 254 -8.73 12.03 9.07
CA VAL A 254 -9.97 12.43 9.75
C VAL A 254 -9.96 12.19 11.27
N ILE A 255 -8.94 11.52 11.81
CA ILE A 255 -8.80 11.28 13.25
C ILE A 255 -8.19 12.51 13.92
N SER A 256 -8.85 13.02 14.96
CA SER A 256 -8.27 14.05 15.82
C SER A 256 -7.13 13.45 16.65
N GLN A 257 -5.89 13.84 16.32
CA GLN A 257 -4.71 13.46 17.11
C GLN A 257 -4.86 13.89 18.58
N ILE A 258 -5.56 15.00 18.85
CA ILE A 258 -5.76 15.53 20.21
C ILE A 258 -6.74 14.67 21.03
N ASN A 259 -7.80 14.14 20.40
CA ASN A 259 -8.73 13.22 21.07
C ASN A 259 -8.05 11.87 21.30
N VAL A 260 -7.40 11.31 20.27
CA VAL A 260 -6.76 9.98 20.37
C VAL A 260 -5.50 10.00 21.25
N ARG A 261 -4.85 11.16 21.44
CA ARG A 261 -3.79 11.35 22.45
C ARG A 261 -4.19 10.86 23.84
N THR A 262 -5.45 11.03 24.26
CA THR A 262 -5.88 10.63 25.62
C THR A 262 -6.04 9.11 25.77
N GLU A 263 -6.15 8.36 24.67
CA GLU A 263 -6.01 6.90 24.65
C GLU A 263 -4.52 6.52 24.54
N GLN A 264 -3.81 7.04 23.53
CA GLN A 264 -2.40 6.73 23.27
C GLN A 264 -1.49 6.94 24.48
N ARG A 265 -1.72 8.02 25.26
CA ARG A 265 -0.98 8.30 26.50
C ARG A 265 -1.13 7.19 27.55
N THR A 266 -2.20 6.39 27.52
CA THR A 266 -2.46 5.36 28.54
C THR A 266 -1.77 4.02 28.27
N SER A 267 -1.17 3.83 27.10
CA SER A 267 -0.56 2.55 26.68
C SER A 267 0.92 2.47 27.06
N PRO A 268 1.34 1.58 28.00
CA PRO A 268 2.75 1.42 28.37
C PRO A 268 3.65 1.01 27.19
N SER A 269 3.09 0.43 26.13
CA SER A 269 3.80 0.17 24.88
C SER A 269 4.37 1.44 24.22
N LEU A 270 3.71 2.59 24.38
CA LEU A 270 4.21 3.87 23.88
C LEU A 270 5.43 4.35 24.70
N SER A 271 5.44 4.14 26.02
CA SER A 271 6.63 4.33 26.86
C SER A 271 7.75 3.37 26.46
N TYR A 272 7.44 2.11 26.15
CA TYR A 272 8.40 1.10 25.68
C TYR A 272 9.02 1.47 24.31
N MET A 273 8.37 2.32 23.51
CA MET A 273 8.89 2.84 22.23
C MET A 273 9.56 4.22 22.35
N MET A 274 9.79 4.73 23.56
CA MET A 274 10.57 5.97 23.76
C MET A 274 12.05 5.81 23.39
N PRO A 275 12.73 6.87 22.93
CA PRO A 275 14.14 6.83 22.55
C PRO A 275 15.08 6.36 23.68
N SER A 276 15.78 5.24 23.49
CA SER A 276 16.74 4.71 24.48
C SER A 276 18.07 5.48 24.48
N ASP A 277 18.56 5.78 25.68
CA ASP A 277 19.89 6.32 25.98
C ASP A 277 21.05 5.41 25.56
N LEU A 278 20.79 4.12 25.25
CA LEU A 278 21.76 3.26 24.58
C LEU A 278 22.01 3.68 23.12
N LEU A 279 21.08 4.38 22.46
CA LEU A 279 21.12 4.75 21.04
C LEU A 279 21.15 6.27 20.77
N TRP A 280 20.68 7.09 21.72
CA TRP A 280 20.76 8.55 21.68
C TRP A 280 21.66 9.06 22.81
N GLY A 281 22.63 9.89 22.47
CA GLY A 281 23.60 10.42 23.42
C GLY A 281 22.97 11.31 24.49
N PRO A 282 23.55 11.38 25.70
CA PRO A 282 22.97 12.08 26.86
C PRO A 282 22.82 13.60 26.70
N ASN A 283 23.43 14.19 25.67
CA ASN A 283 23.37 15.61 25.34
C ASN A 283 22.61 15.85 24.01
N GLU A 284 22.10 14.81 23.35
CA GLU A 284 21.33 14.96 22.12
C GLU A 284 19.93 15.48 22.43
N THR A 285 19.61 16.67 21.92
CA THR A 285 18.30 17.28 22.11
C THR A 285 17.27 16.63 21.19
N LEU A 286 16.22 16.02 21.77
CA LEU A 286 15.10 15.39 21.08
C LEU A 286 13.91 16.35 20.91
N MET A 287 13.69 17.23 21.89
CA MET A 287 12.64 18.25 21.87
C MET A 287 13.18 19.62 22.28
N ILE A 288 12.75 20.68 21.61
CA ILE A 288 13.12 22.08 21.85
C ILE A 288 11.86 22.89 22.17
N THR A 289 11.93 23.73 23.20
CA THR A 289 10.94 24.76 23.56
C THR A 289 11.67 26.08 23.86
N ASP A 290 10.95 27.19 24.04
CA ASP A 290 11.57 28.46 24.45
C ASP A 290 12.21 28.44 25.85
N LYS A 291 11.81 27.47 26.69
CA LYS A 291 12.22 27.36 28.09
C LYS A 291 13.31 26.32 28.32
N LYS A 292 13.27 25.21 27.57
CA LYS A 292 14.11 24.02 27.79
C LYS A 292 14.34 23.20 26.52
N ASN A 293 15.55 22.67 26.41
CA ASN A 293 15.91 21.55 25.53
C ASN A 293 15.82 20.24 26.32
N TYR A 294 15.22 19.21 25.74
CA TYR A 294 15.02 17.90 26.38
C TYR A 294 15.82 16.83 25.65
N THR A 295 16.58 16.05 26.41
CA THR A 295 17.36 14.87 25.98
C THR A 295 16.73 13.58 26.55
N VAL A 296 17.36 12.42 26.31
CA VAL A 296 17.01 11.16 27.01
C VAL A 296 17.11 11.24 28.54
N ARG A 297 17.86 12.20 29.10
CA ARG A 297 17.94 12.42 30.56
C ARG A 297 16.76 13.22 31.12
N ASP A 298 16.02 13.91 30.25
CA ASP A 298 15.01 14.90 30.65
C ASP A 298 13.59 14.33 30.65
N PHE A 299 13.41 13.01 30.51
CA PHE A 299 12.08 12.40 30.39
C PHE A 299 11.14 12.68 31.57
N TYR A 300 11.67 12.86 32.80
CA TYR A 300 10.85 13.28 33.95
C TYR A 300 10.22 14.66 33.71
N ASP A 301 11.04 15.66 33.35
CA ASP A 301 10.56 17.01 33.07
C ASP A 301 9.69 17.04 31.79
N PHE A 302 10.01 16.24 30.76
CA PHE A 302 9.15 16.10 29.58
C PHE A 302 7.74 15.67 29.96
N PHE A 303 7.58 14.58 30.72
CA PHE A 303 6.28 14.07 31.13
C PHE A 303 5.54 15.01 32.08
N LYS A 304 6.26 15.72 32.94
CA LYS A 304 5.72 16.77 33.80
C LYS A 304 5.20 17.97 32.99
N ASP A 305 5.99 18.46 32.04
CA ASP A 305 5.70 19.68 31.28
C ASP A 305 4.58 19.47 30.23
N ILE A 306 4.39 18.26 29.70
CA ILE A 306 3.23 17.91 28.85
C ILE A 306 1.96 17.54 29.65
N GLU A 307 1.98 17.79 30.96
CA GLU A 307 0.92 17.49 31.93
C GLU A 307 0.50 16.00 31.97
N PHE A 308 1.48 15.09 31.92
CA PHE A 308 1.24 13.64 31.98
C PHE A 308 2.33 12.87 32.77
N PRO A 309 2.50 13.10 34.09
CA PRO A 309 3.52 12.45 34.90
C PRO A 309 3.38 10.91 34.95
N VAL A 310 2.17 10.37 34.76
CA VAL A 310 1.91 8.92 34.69
C VAL A 310 2.73 8.22 33.60
N GLY A 311 3.02 8.90 32.48
CA GLY A 311 3.86 8.33 31.41
C GLY A 311 5.31 8.11 31.85
N TYR A 312 5.83 8.90 32.80
CA TYR A 312 7.13 8.67 33.42
C TYR A 312 7.09 7.50 34.41
N GLU A 313 5.97 7.33 35.12
CA GLU A 313 5.77 6.17 35.99
C GLU A 313 5.79 4.87 35.18
N MET A 314 5.06 4.82 34.06
CA MET A 314 5.14 3.73 33.08
C MET A 314 6.55 3.54 32.50
N LEU A 315 7.25 4.65 32.17
CA LEU A 315 8.60 4.58 31.60
C LEU A 315 9.60 3.90 32.54
N LYS A 316 9.52 4.17 33.85
CA LYS A 316 10.38 3.50 34.85
C LYS A 316 10.13 1.99 34.89
N ASP A 317 8.87 1.55 34.85
CA ASP A 317 8.51 0.13 34.92
C ASP A 317 9.03 -0.68 33.71
N ILE A 318 9.27 -0.02 32.57
CA ILE A 318 9.73 -0.67 31.34
C ILE A 318 11.21 -0.40 31.00
N TYR A 319 11.92 0.41 31.78
CA TYR A 319 13.27 0.91 31.43
C TYR A 319 14.29 -0.22 31.24
N ASP A 320 14.43 -1.09 32.24
CA ASP A 320 15.34 -2.24 32.20
C ASP A 320 14.88 -3.31 31.19
N ILE A 321 13.59 -3.33 30.86
CA ILE A 321 12.98 -4.24 29.89
C ILE A 321 13.27 -3.80 28.46
N ALA A 322 13.26 -2.49 28.18
CA ALA A 322 13.73 -1.92 26.91
C ALA A 322 15.24 -2.15 26.72
N HIS A 323 16.03 -1.94 27.77
CA HIS A 323 17.45 -2.30 27.79
C HIS A 323 17.68 -3.79 27.51
N THR A 324 16.89 -4.67 28.14
CA THR A 324 16.96 -6.12 27.92
C THR A 324 16.55 -6.52 26.50
N GLY A 325 15.60 -5.81 25.88
CA GLY A 325 15.24 -5.98 24.47
C GLY A 325 16.39 -5.65 23.50
N LEU A 326 17.33 -4.79 23.90
CA LEU A 326 18.55 -4.45 23.16
C LEU A 326 19.75 -5.39 23.40
N ASN A 327 19.61 -6.43 24.23
CA ASN A 327 20.61 -7.49 24.37
C ASN A 327 20.56 -8.51 23.22
N ALA A 328 21.69 -9.12 22.88
CA ALA A 328 21.80 -10.06 21.77
C ALA A 328 20.97 -11.34 22.05
N PRO A 329 19.94 -11.66 21.26
CA PRO A 329 18.95 -12.67 21.63
C PRO A 329 19.46 -14.12 21.53
N GLY A 330 20.63 -14.38 20.94
CA GLY A 330 21.22 -15.73 20.86
C GLY A 330 20.54 -16.62 19.83
N VAL A 331 20.10 -16.05 18.72
CA VAL A 331 19.47 -16.73 17.57
C VAL A 331 20.04 -16.17 16.26
N GLU A 332 19.88 -16.87 15.12
CA GLU A 332 20.24 -16.28 13.82
C GLU A 332 19.27 -15.15 13.47
N ILE A 333 19.77 -14.00 12.99
CA ILE A 333 18.96 -12.79 12.79
C ILE A 333 19.08 -12.30 11.35
N HIS A 334 17.94 -11.97 10.73
CA HIS A 334 17.87 -11.25 9.46
C HIS A 334 17.21 -9.90 9.73
N CYS A 335 18.02 -8.85 9.84
CA CYS A 335 17.59 -7.51 10.20
C CYS A 335 17.36 -6.68 8.94
N ILE A 336 16.10 -6.55 8.53
CA ILE A 336 15.65 -5.93 7.28
C ILE A 336 14.89 -4.65 7.61
N HIS A 337 15.26 -3.52 7.02
CA HIS A 337 14.63 -2.23 7.33
C HIS A 337 14.80 -1.19 6.22
N GLY A 338 13.96 -0.16 6.24
CA GLY A 338 14.08 1.01 5.38
C GLY A 338 15.30 1.88 5.72
N VAL A 339 15.84 2.57 4.70
CA VAL A 339 16.82 3.67 4.82
C VAL A 339 16.56 4.69 3.70
N ASN A 340 17.11 5.89 3.84
CA ASN A 340 16.92 7.05 2.98
C ASN A 340 15.48 7.61 2.93
N VAL A 341 14.58 7.19 3.83
CA VAL A 341 13.23 7.76 3.94
C VAL A 341 13.26 9.03 4.80
N THR A 342 13.58 10.15 4.14
CA THR A 342 13.96 11.44 4.77
C THR A 342 12.83 12.19 5.49
N ASN A 343 11.63 11.60 5.65
CA ASN A 343 10.53 12.17 6.42
C ASN A 343 10.41 11.57 7.83
N THR A 344 11.43 10.85 8.30
CA THR A 344 11.49 10.29 9.66
C THR A 344 11.72 11.41 10.68
N ILE A 345 10.95 11.45 11.78
CA ILE A 345 11.12 12.48 12.81
C ILE A 345 12.41 12.25 13.60
N GLU A 346 13.40 13.14 13.51
CA GLU A 346 14.60 13.13 14.37
C GLU A 346 14.42 14.03 15.61
N ARG A 347 13.74 15.19 15.50
CA ARG A 347 13.52 16.11 16.63
C ARG A 347 12.20 16.88 16.52
N LEU A 348 11.72 17.40 17.65
CA LEU A 348 10.53 18.26 17.77
C LEU A 348 10.95 19.69 18.15
N ASP A 349 10.37 20.69 17.51
CA ASP A 349 10.63 22.11 17.81
C ASP A 349 9.32 22.87 18.04
N PHE A 350 9.13 23.40 19.25
CA PHE A 350 7.92 24.07 19.69
C PHE A 350 8.04 25.61 19.80
N ARG A 351 9.22 26.18 19.55
CA ARG A 351 9.48 27.63 19.72
C ARG A 351 8.60 28.51 18.83
N ASP A 352 8.33 28.05 17.61
CA ASP A 352 7.46 28.74 16.65
C ASP A 352 5.96 28.42 16.85
N THR A 353 5.54 27.89 18.02
CA THR A 353 4.16 27.38 18.25
C THR A 353 3.42 28.13 19.37
N SER A 354 2.14 28.43 19.16
CA SER A 354 1.30 29.13 20.14
C SER A 354 0.72 28.23 21.24
N HIS A 355 0.81 26.90 21.09
CA HIS A 355 -0.02 25.92 21.81
C HIS A 355 0.78 24.66 22.20
N PHE A 356 1.94 24.80 22.86
CA PHE A 356 2.62 23.65 23.48
C PHE A 356 1.65 22.89 24.42
N PRO A 357 1.59 21.54 24.40
CA PRO A 357 2.44 20.58 23.69
C PRO A 357 1.89 20.09 22.33
N ASP A 358 1.07 20.88 21.65
CA ASP A 358 0.46 20.55 20.36
C ASP A 358 1.24 21.10 19.15
N ASN A 359 1.15 20.40 18.01
CA ASN A 359 1.61 20.84 16.69
C ASN A 359 3.08 21.33 16.58
N PRO A 360 4.07 20.55 17.03
CA PRO A 360 5.49 20.88 16.84
C PRO A 360 5.87 20.95 15.37
N LYS A 361 6.83 21.82 15.07
CA LYS A 361 7.61 21.79 13.84
C LYS A 361 8.49 20.54 13.87
N LEU A 362 8.25 19.62 12.95
CA LEU A 362 8.99 18.36 12.87
C LEU A 362 10.33 18.58 12.16
N ILE A 363 11.43 18.25 12.83
CA ILE A 363 12.77 18.23 12.24
C ILE A 363 13.03 16.79 11.76
N LEU A 364 13.12 16.64 10.44
CA LEU A 364 13.15 15.33 9.79
C LEU A 364 14.58 14.87 9.47
N GLY A 365 14.76 13.56 9.33
CA GLY A 365 16.02 12.87 9.07
C GLY A 365 15.80 11.45 8.54
N ASP A 366 16.83 10.61 8.67
CA ASP A 366 16.89 9.29 8.03
C ASP A 366 16.26 8.16 8.86
N GLY A 367 15.69 7.18 8.16
CA GLY A 367 14.93 6.05 8.71
C GLY A 367 14.02 5.43 7.66
N ASP A 368 12.85 4.97 8.10
CA ASP A 368 11.77 4.38 7.27
C ASP A 368 10.47 5.22 7.29
N GLY A 369 10.53 6.47 7.76
CA GLY A 369 9.38 7.36 7.92
C GLY A 369 8.62 7.18 9.25
N THR A 370 9.02 6.23 10.10
CA THR A 370 8.51 6.09 11.47
C THR A 370 9.61 5.85 12.50
N VAL A 371 10.59 5.01 12.20
CA VAL A 371 11.71 4.65 13.08
C VAL A 371 13.01 5.24 12.55
N ASN A 372 13.74 5.92 13.43
CA ASN A 372 15.05 6.51 13.15
C ASN A 372 16.07 5.44 12.71
N VAL A 373 16.88 5.74 11.69
CA VAL A 373 17.83 4.78 11.11
C VAL A 373 18.78 4.17 12.15
N ARG A 374 19.18 4.95 13.17
CA ARG A 374 20.02 4.50 14.29
C ARG A 374 19.38 3.39 15.14
N SER A 375 18.04 3.40 15.24
CA SER A 375 17.25 2.41 15.97
C SER A 375 17.08 1.16 15.11
N LEU A 376 16.68 1.32 13.84
CA LEU A 376 16.58 0.23 12.87
C LEU A 376 17.87 -0.59 12.72
N GLN A 377 19.02 0.09 12.69
CA GLN A 377 20.34 -0.56 12.55
C GLN A 377 20.91 -1.14 13.85
N ALA A 378 20.27 -0.95 15.02
CA ALA A 378 20.85 -1.32 16.31
C ALA A 378 21.17 -2.83 16.44
N CYS A 379 20.46 -3.68 15.70
CA CYS A 379 20.75 -5.12 15.55
C CYS A 379 22.20 -5.43 15.14
N THR A 380 22.88 -4.54 14.41
CA THR A 380 24.29 -4.69 14.02
C THR A 380 25.24 -4.72 15.23
N ARG A 381 24.85 -4.09 16.35
CA ARG A 381 25.64 -4.01 17.60
C ARG A 381 25.73 -5.34 18.36
N TRP A 382 25.04 -6.37 17.89
CA TRP A 382 25.16 -7.75 18.37
C TRP A 382 26.25 -8.56 17.65
N THR A 383 26.87 -8.00 16.61
CA THR A 383 28.00 -8.63 15.91
C THR A 383 29.14 -8.93 16.89
N GLY A 384 29.54 -10.20 17.00
CA GLY A 384 30.54 -10.65 17.97
C GLY A 384 30.05 -10.79 19.42
N LYS A 385 28.79 -10.46 19.73
CA LYS A 385 28.18 -10.65 21.08
C LYS A 385 27.39 -11.95 21.23
N GLN A 386 27.16 -12.67 20.12
CA GLN A 386 26.50 -13.97 20.08
C GLN A 386 27.19 -14.87 19.03
N ALA A 387 27.04 -16.19 19.16
CA ALA A 387 27.63 -17.15 18.23
C ALA A 387 26.84 -17.28 16.91
N GLN A 388 25.54 -17.01 16.96
CA GLN A 388 24.62 -17.08 15.83
C GLN A 388 24.75 -15.85 14.92
N LYS A 389 24.57 -16.04 13.61
CA LYS A 389 24.84 -15.02 12.60
C LYS A 389 23.80 -13.88 12.61
N ILE A 390 24.23 -12.72 12.14
CA ILE A 390 23.40 -11.54 11.91
C ILE A 390 23.60 -11.14 10.45
N TYR A 391 22.51 -11.11 9.67
CA TYR A 391 22.47 -10.60 8.31
C TYR A 391 21.78 -9.24 8.35
N HIS A 392 22.48 -8.19 7.92
CA HIS A 392 21.95 -6.83 7.84
C HIS A 392 21.52 -6.52 6.41
N VAL A 393 20.29 -6.03 6.24
CA VAL A 393 19.64 -5.83 4.93
C VAL A 393 18.92 -4.48 4.90
N PRO A 394 19.65 -3.36 4.76
CA PRO A 394 19.05 -2.04 4.56
C PRO A 394 18.45 -1.93 3.14
N LEU A 395 17.25 -1.35 3.04
CA LEU A 395 16.50 -1.17 1.79
C LEU A 395 16.25 0.31 1.52
N ASN A 396 16.79 0.82 0.42
CA ASN A 396 16.62 2.23 0.03
C ASN A 396 15.17 2.56 -0.31
N ASN A 397 14.64 3.64 0.28
CA ASN A 397 13.35 4.25 0.00
C ASN A 397 12.13 3.32 0.23
N VAL A 398 12.25 2.34 1.14
CA VAL A 398 11.15 1.50 1.61
C VAL A 398 10.64 2.05 2.94
N ASP A 399 9.37 2.44 3.01
CA ASP A 399 8.75 2.96 4.23
C ASP A 399 8.38 1.85 5.24
N HIS A 400 8.11 2.28 6.47
CA HIS A 400 7.81 1.41 7.61
C HIS A 400 6.67 0.43 7.37
N MET A 401 5.63 0.80 6.61
CA MET A 401 4.50 -0.08 6.30
C MET A 401 4.67 -0.77 4.94
N GLY A 402 5.29 -0.08 3.98
CA GLY A 402 5.66 -0.62 2.67
C GLY A 402 6.54 -1.87 2.76
N ILE A 403 7.36 -2.02 3.81
CA ILE A 403 8.21 -3.21 4.03
C ILE A 403 7.42 -4.53 4.10
N LEU A 404 6.14 -4.51 4.52
CA LEU A 404 5.25 -5.68 4.56
C LEU A 404 4.68 -6.06 3.18
N ALA A 405 4.90 -5.21 2.16
CA ALA A 405 4.48 -5.40 0.78
C ALA A 405 5.64 -5.37 -0.22
N ASP A 406 6.84 -4.91 0.18
CA ASP A 406 7.99 -4.80 -0.70
C ASP A 406 8.40 -6.16 -1.27
N ILE A 407 8.69 -6.14 -2.57
CA ILE A 407 8.89 -7.37 -3.33
C ILE A 407 10.30 -7.94 -3.16
N HIS A 408 11.27 -7.14 -2.71
CA HIS A 408 12.61 -7.64 -2.34
C HIS A 408 12.55 -8.32 -0.97
N VAL A 409 11.78 -7.78 -0.02
CA VAL A 409 11.46 -8.45 1.26
C VAL A 409 10.77 -9.79 1.02
N LEU A 410 9.72 -9.82 0.19
CA LEU A 410 9.00 -11.05 -0.14
C LEU A 410 9.90 -12.09 -0.86
N ASP A 411 10.72 -11.66 -1.83
CA ASP A 411 11.67 -12.55 -2.52
C ASP A 411 12.77 -13.06 -1.56
N TYR A 412 13.25 -12.23 -0.61
CA TYR A 412 14.25 -12.60 0.40
C TYR A 412 13.70 -13.63 1.40
N ILE A 413 12.51 -13.38 1.96
CA ILE A 413 11.81 -14.29 2.87
C ILE A 413 11.54 -15.63 2.15
N LYS A 414 11.08 -15.60 0.90
CA LYS A 414 10.87 -16.80 0.07
C LYS A 414 12.16 -17.61 -0.15
N PHE A 415 13.29 -16.93 -0.35
CA PHE A 415 14.60 -17.59 -0.50
C PHE A 415 15.04 -18.32 0.78
N MET A 416 14.81 -17.73 1.97
CA MET A 416 15.10 -18.37 3.27
C MET A 416 14.31 -19.67 3.53
N PHE A 417 13.18 -19.85 2.84
CA PHE A 417 12.30 -21.01 2.92
C PHE A 417 12.51 -22.02 1.77
N GLY A 418 13.57 -21.87 0.97
CA GLY A 418 13.93 -22.82 -0.08
C GLY A 418 13.19 -22.63 -1.41
N GLY A 419 12.43 -21.54 -1.55
CA GLY A 419 11.86 -21.13 -2.83
C GLY A 419 12.96 -20.85 -3.86
N LYS A 420 12.80 -21.35 -5.09
CA LYS A 420 13.74 -21.03 -6.17
C LYS A 420 13.65 -19.54 -6.49
N ALA A 421 14.74 -18.81 -6.28
CA ALA A 421 14.88 -17.44 -6.76
C ALA A 421 14.69 -17.39 -8.29
N LEU A 422 13.99 -16.37 -8.79
CA LEU A 422 14.05 -16.02 -10.21
C LEU A 422 15.49 -15.60 -10.52
N ALA A 423 16.10 -16.22 -11.54
CA ALA A 423 17.52 -16.08 -11.81
C ALA A 423 17.87 -14.68 -12.36
N THR A 424 18.10 -13.73 -11.45
CA THR A 424 18.67 -12.41 -11.76
C THR A 424 20.09 -12.57 -12.27
N ARG A 425 20.26 -12.53 -13.60
CA ARG A 425 21.59 -12.31 -14.21
C ARG A 425 22.15 -10.99 -13.67
N SER A 426 23.40 -11.01 -13.23
CA SER A 426 24.11 -9.82 -12.79
C SER A 426 24.19 -8.81 -13.93
N VAL A 427 23.61 -7.63 -13.71
CA VAL A 427 23.87 -6.42 -14.49
C VAL A 427 24.52 -5.45 -13.50
N THR A 428 25.76 -5.03 -13.80
CA THR A 428 26.47 -4.06 -12.98
C THR A 428 25.75 -2.70 -12.99
N PRO A 429 25.62 -2.02 -11.83
CA PRO A 429 24.95 -0.73 -11.79
C PRO A 429 25.81 0.34 -12.47
N ILE A 430 25.36 0.80 -13.64
CA ILE A 430 25.85 2.04 -14.23
C ILE A 430 25.18 3.18 -13.46
N TYR A 431 25.95 3.88 -12.64
CA TYR A 431 25.49 5.08 -11.95
C TYR A 431 25.13 6.16 -12.97
N ILE A 432 23.88 6.62 -12.96
CA ILE A 432 23.48 7.86 -13.60
C ILE A 432 23.11 8.84 -12.49
N TRP A 433 23.95 9.86 -12.32
CA TRP A 433 23.63 11.02 -11.50
C TRP A 433 22.38 11.72 -12.05
N CYS A 434 21.44 12.04 -11.16
CA CYS A 434 20.46 13.09 -11.37
C CYS A 434 20.42 13.93 -10.08
N PRO A 435 20.82 15.21 -10.11
CA PRO A 435 20.97 16.00 -8.90
C PRO A 435 19.59 16.42 -8.33
N MET A 436 19.52 16.52 -7.00
CA MET A 436 18.51 17.33 -6.34
C MET A 436 18.72 18.82 -6.66
N VAL A 437 17.66 19.62 -6.52
CA VAL A 437 17.59 20.73 -5.54
C VAL A 437 16.25 21.47 -5.73
N GLY A 438 15.62 21.87 -4.62
CA GLY A 438 14.43 22.74 -4.62
C GLY A 438 14.72 24.12 -4.00
N PHE A 439 13.65 24.83 -3.64
CA PHE A 439 13.62 26.15 -2.98
C PHE A 439 14.02 27.38 -3.82
N PHE A 440 13.22 28.46 -3.68
CA PHE A 440 13.66 29.83 -3.94
C PHE A 440 12.76 30.90 -3.29
N VAL A 441 13.19 31.44 -2.14
CA VAL A 441 12.93 32.79 -1.58
C VAL A 441 13.99 32.99 -0.49
N ALA A 442 14.84 34.02 -0.36
CA ALA A 442 15.38 35.08 -1.24
C ALA A 442 16.72 35.56 -0.57
N SER A 443 17.51 36.59 -0.93
CA SER A 443 17.35 37.79 -1.78
C SER A 443 18.69 38.29 -2.36
N ILE A 444 18.58 39.08 -3.43
CA ILE A 444 19.41 40.21 -3.89
C ILE A 444 20.66 40.59 -3.04
N LEU A 445 21.88 40.54 -3.63
CA LEU A 445 22.72 41.75 -3.92
C LEU A 445 23.96 41.44 -4.83
N THR A 446 24.09 42.21 -5.93
CA THR A 446 25.30 42.64 -6.71
C THR A 446 26.52 41.72 -6.98
N LEU A 447 26.78 41.45 -8.28
CA LEU A 447 27.97 41.82 -9.12
C LEU A 447 29.41 41.78 -8.50
N SER A 448 30.52 41.39 -9.18
CA SER A 448 30.88 41.37 -10.63
C SER A 448 32.24 40.67 -10.98
N VAL A 449 32.38 40.10 -12.20
CA VAL A 449 33.57 40.01 -13.14
C VAL A 449 34.94 39.48 -12.62
N VAL A 450 35.60 38.44 -13.19
CA VAL A 450 36.61 38.31 -14.33
C VAL A 450 36.76 36.76 -14.59
N GLY A 451 36.89 36.12 -15.77
CA GLY A 451 37.91 36.13 -16.88
C GLY A 451 39.11 35.17 -16.61
N LEU A 452 39.81 34.44 -17.52
CA LEU A 452 39.67 34.00 -18.94
C LEU A 452 40.85 33.00 -19.28
N THR A 453 40.82 32.20 -20.38
CA THR A 453 41.95 31.49 -21.09
C THR A 453 42.73 30.34 -20.37
N LEU A 454 42.92 29.11 -20.92
CA LEU A 454 43.85 28.55 -21.97
C LEU A 454 45.36 28.52 -21.54
N LEU A 455 46.25 27.53 -21.83
CA LEU A 455 46.50 26.58 -22.96
C LEU A 455 47.19 25.23 -22.57
N LEU A 456 46.91 24.11 -23.30
CA LEU A 456 47.80 22.94 -23.67
C LEU A 456 48.52 22.10 -22.56
N GLN A 457 49.17 20.93 -22.74
CA GLN A 457 49.57 20.03 -23.88
C GLN A 457 49.72 18.56 -23.32
N PHE A 458 49.48 17.44 -24.03
CA PHE A 458 50.44 16.71 -24.90
C PHE A 458 49.78 15.50 -25.64
N HIS A 459 50.54 14.78 -26.48
CA HIS A 459 50.03 13.86 -27.51
C HIS A 459 50.01 12.34 -27.17
N SER A 460 48.93 11.69 -27.61
CA SER A 460 48.84 10.43 -28.39
C SER A 460 50.00 9.41 -28.40
N VAL A 461 49.64 8.14 -28.12
CA VAL A 461 50.20 6.92 -28.72
C VAL A 461 49.02 6.08 -29.23
N ALA A 462 49.18 5.35 -30.35
CA ALA A 462 48.08 4.65 -31.01
C ALA A 462 48.44 3.23 -31.49
N ALA A 463 47.80 2.22 -30.88
CA ALA A 463 47.47 0.88 -31.38
C ALA A 463 46.45 0.29 -30.38
N GLU A 464 45.52 -0.62 -30.69
CA GLU A 464 45.28 -1.40 -31.91
C GLU A 464 43.76 -1.67 -32.05
N ASP A 465 43.25 -1.98 -33.24
CA ASP A 465 41.80 -2.15 -33.48
C ASP A 465 41.27 -3.48 -32.94
N THR A 466 40.34 -3.41 -31.97
CA THR A 466 39.44 -4.52 -31.64
C THR A 466 37.98 -4.05 -31.69
N THR A 467 37.36 -4.32 -32.84
CA THR A 467 35.98 -3.99 -33.26
C THR A 467 34.87 -4.39 -32.26
N HIS A 468 34.76 -3.69 -31.13
CA HIS A 468 33.59 -3.76 -30.26
C HIS A 468 32.39 -3.11 -30.95
N LYS A 469 31.63 -3.92 -31.69
CA LYS A 469 30.29 -3.60 -32.16
C LYS A 469 29.48 -3.01 -31.00
N LYS A 470 29.20 -1.71 -31.05
CA LYS A 470 28.19 -1.10 -30.16
C LYS A 470 26.90 -1.88 -30.36
N SER A 471 26.44 -2.55 -29.29
CA SER A 471 25.08 -3.08 -29.26
C SER A 471 24.12 -1.95 -29.60
N PRO A 472 23.15 -2.14 -30.53
CA PRO A 472 22.24 -1.07 -30.88
C PRO A 472 21.48 -0.61 -29.62
N THR A 473 21.51 0.68 -29.34
CA THR A 473 20.72 1.29 -28.27
C THR A 473 19.27 0.95 -28.51
N LYS A 474 18.73 0.10 -27.64
CA LYS A 474 17.43 -0.55 -27.82
C LYS A 474 16.33 0.52 -27.72
N ILE A 475 15.80 0.93 -28.87
CA ILE A 475 14.82 2.02 -28.94
C ILE A 475 13.56 1.57 -28.19
N LEU A 476 13.28 2.23 -27.06
CA LEU A 476 12.12 1.93 -26.25
C LEU A 476 10.86 2.46 -26.93
N SER A 477 9.76 1.71 -26.86
CA SER A 477 8.45 2.25 -27.20
C SER A 477 8.11 3.40 -26.24
N PRO A 478 7.85 4.63 -26.70
CA PRO A 478 7.26 5.65 -25.85
C PRO A 478 5.89 5.19 -25.37
N ILE A 479 5.52 5.63 -24.16
CA ILE A 479 4.32 5.18 -23.44
C ILE A 479 3.39 6.38 -23.20
N ILE A 480 2.09 6.20 -23.38
CA ILE A 480 1.06 7.10 -22.84
C ILE A 480 0.14 6.31 -21.94
N LEU A 481 -0.10 6.84 -20.74
CA LEU A 481 -0.98 6.26 -19.73
C LEU A 481 -2.39 6.85 -19.84
N VAL A 482 -3.43 6.03 -19.70
CA VAL A 482 -4.85 6.43 -19.71
C VAL A 482 -5.56 5.88 -18.46
N PRO A 483 -5.79 6.71 -17.43
CA PRO A 483 -6.25 6.26 -16.12
C PRO A 483 -7.74 5.89 -16.07
N GLY A 484 -8.13 5.24 -14.96
CA GLY A 484 -9.53 4.92 -14.62
C GLY A 484 -10.31 6.08 -14.00
N VAL A 485 -11.53 5.80 -13.53
CA VAL A 485 -12.35 6.75 -12.75
C VAL A 485 -11.56 7.18 -11.50
N GLY A 486 -11.44 8.49 -11.27
CA GLY A 486 -10.70 9.04 -10.12
C GLY A 486 -9.17 8.94 -10.21
N GLY A 487 -8.62 8.37 -11.29
CA GLY A 487 -7.17 8.25 -11.51
C GLY A 487 -6.54 9.50 -12.15
N SER A 488 -7.08 10.69 -11.91
CA SER A 488 -6.53 11.96 -12.40
C SER A 488 -6.84 13.06 -11.40
N GLN A 489 -5.86 13.90 -11.10
CA GLN A 489 -6.08 15.03 -10.21
C GLN A 489 -7.03 16.06 -10.84
N LEU A 490 -7.83 16.74 -10.01
CA LEU A 490 -8.67 17.87 -10.41
C LEU A 490 -8.33 19.07 -9.54
N GLU A 491 -8.13 20.22 -10.19
CA GLU A 491 -8.02 21.52 -9.55
C GLU A 491 -9.29 22.34 -9.83
N ALA A 492 -9.70 23.20 -8.90
CA ALA A 492 -10.82 24.10 -9.09
C ALA A 492 -10.49 25.56 -8.72
N LYS A 493 -11.24 26.50 -9.27
CA LYS A 493 -11.23 27.93 -8.91
C LYS A 493 -12.66 28.44 -8.73
N LEU A 494 -12.90 29.20 -7.65
CA LEU A 494 -14.25 29.63 -7.26
C LEU A 494 -14.51 31.11 -7.59
N ASN A 495 -15.72 31.38 -8.09
CA ASN A 495 -16.40 32.67 -8.11
C ASN A 495 -17.92 32.45 -8.06
N LYS A 496 -18.40 31.75 -7.02
CA LYS A 496 -19.79 31.31 -6.88
C LYS A 496 -20.73 32.50 -6.62
N PRO A 497 -21.99 32.47 -7.13
CA PRO A 497 -22.99 33.49 -6.82
C PRO A 497 -23.50 33.41 -5.37
N LYS A 498 -23.38 32.24 -4.73
CA LYS A 498 -23.73 31.99 -3.32
C LYS A 498 -22.88 30.88 -2.72
N LYS A 499 -22.83 30.79 -1.39
CA LYS A 499 -22.32 29.62 -0.66
C LYS A 499 -23.46 28.62 -0.38
N VAL A 500 -23.11 27.36 -0.10
CA VAL A 500 -24.06 26.38 0.49
C VAL A 500 -24.17 26.59 2.00
N HIS A 501 -23.03 26.64 2.70
CA HIS A 501 -22.91 26.98 4.11
C HIS A 501 -22.03 28.22 4.30
N TYR A 502 -22.22 28.98 5.38
CA TYR A 502 -21.48 30.23 5.61
C TYR A 502 -19.95 30.05 5.62
N PHE A 503 -19.47 28.88 6.08
CA PHE A 503 -18.07 28.50 6.14
C PHE A 503 -17.48 28.02 4.80
N CYS A 504 -18.28 27.65 3.80
CA CYS A 504 -17.76 27.26 2.49
C CYS A 504 -17.08 28.46 1.81
N GLU A 505 -16.06 28.22 1.00
CA GLU A 505 -15.50 29.29 0.17
C GLU A 505 -16.43 29.68 -0.98
N GLN A 506 -16.44 30.98 -1.32
CA GLN A 506 -17.21 31.54 -2.44
C GLN A 506 -16.31 31.98 -3.59
N ARG A 507 -15.09 32.44 -3.28
CA ARG A 507 -14.10 32.96 -4.22
C ARG A 507 -12.71 32.47 -3.85
N THR A 508 -11.91 32.12 -4.86
CA THR A 508 -10.48 31.83 -4.70
C THR A 508 -9.67 32.64 -5.72
N GLU A 509 -8.50 33.12 -5.32
CA GLU A 509 -7.62 33.89 -6.23
C GLU A 509 -6.92 32.98 -7.24
N SER A 510 -6.43 31.83 -6.76
CA SER A 510 -5.80 30.76 -7.53
C SER A 510 -6.75 29.60 -7.78
N TYR A 511 -6.26 28.61 -8.54
CA TYR A 511 -6.79 27.25 -8.45
C TYR A 511 -6.22 26.55 -7.19
N PHE A 512 -7.00 25.63 -6.63
CA PHE A 512 -6.61 24.75 -5.52
C PHE A 512 -6.96 23.29 -5.88
N ASN A 513 -6.30 22.32 -5.23
CA ASN A 513 -6.62 20.90 -5.38
C ASN A 513 -8.06 20.62 -4.91
N LEU A 514 -8.92 20.11 -5.80
CA LEU A 514 -10.28 19.69 -5.46
C LEU A 514 -10.38 18.18 -5.25
N TRP A 515 -9.81 17.37 -6.16
CA TRP A 515 -9.85 15.93 -6.02
C TRP A 515 -8.96 15.45 -4.87
N LEU A 516 -9.51 14.52 -4.07
CA LEU A 516 -8.90 13.90 -2.88
C LEU A 516 -8.23 14.86 -1.86
N ASN A 517 -8.61 16.15 -1.85
CA ASN A 517 -8.13 17.13 -0.88
C ASN A 517 -8.59 16.78 0.56
N PRO A 518 -7.68 16.47 1.50
CA PRO A 518 -8.04 16.04 2.85
C PRO A 518 -8.86 17.07 3.64
N HIS A 519 -8.58 18.37 3.48
CA HIS A 519 -9.30 19.43 4.18
C HIS A 519 -10.76 19.52 3.75
N LEU A 520 -11.03 19.31 2.46
CA LEU A 520 -12.38 19.43 1.90
C LEU A 520 -13.21 18.15 2.07
N LEU A 521 -12.55 17.00 2.24
CA LEU A 521 -13.22 15.72 2.56
C LEU A 521 -13.53 15.54 4.06
N PHE A 522 -13.15 16.50 4.91
CA PHE A 522 -13.57 16.57 6.31
C PHE A 522 -15.10 16.77 6.41
N PRO A 523 -15.86 16.04 7.25
CA PRO A 523 -17.32 15.98 7.13
C PRO A 523 -18.08 17.32 7.19
N PRO A 524 -17.70 18.31 8.02
CA PRO A 524 -18.27 19.66 7.96
C PRO A 524 -18.06 20.38 6.62
N LEU A 525 -16.94 20.12 5.93
CA LEU A 525 -16.61 20.73 4.63
C LEU A 525 -16.99 19.88 3.42
N LEU A 526 -17.43 18.63 3.64
CA LEU A 526 -17.88 17.69 2.61
C LEU A 526 -18.98 18.29 1.71
N ASP A 527 -19.94 19.02 2.27
CA ASP A 527 -20.99 19.68 1.47
C ASP A 527 -20.40 20.77 0.55
N CYS A 528 -19.33 21.45 0.98
CA CYS A 528 -18.59 22.39 0.13
C CYS A 528 -17.82 21.65 -0.98
N TRP A 529 -17.25 20.48 -0.69
CA TRP A 529 -16.59 19.62 -1.67
C TRP A 529 -17.57 19.06 -2.70
N VAL A 530 -18.71 18.54 -2.27
CA VAL A 530 -19.77 18.04 -3.16
C VAL A 530 -20.31 19.18 -4.03
N ASP A 531 -20.56 20.36 -3.48
CA ASP A 531 -20.98 21.53 -4.27
C ASP A 531 -19.89 22.03 -5.23
N ASN A 532 -18.60 21.84 -4.92
CA ASN A 532 -17.51 22.10 -5.87
C ASN A 532 -17.47 21.07 -7.00
N MET A 533 -17.54 19.77 -6.68
CA MET A 533 -17.43 18.66 -7.64
C MET A 533 -18.69 18.43 -8.51
N ARG A 534 -19.85 18.94 -8.09
CA ARG A 534 -21.13 18.63 -8.71
C ARG A 534 -21.23 19.11 -10.16
N LEU A 535 -21.66 18.18 -11.02
CA LEU A 535 -22.09 18.47 -12.38
C LEU A 535 -23.61 18.72 -12.43
N TYR A 536 -24.00 19.70 -13.25
CA TYR A 536 -25.38 19.98 -13.65
C TYR A 536 -25.58 19.53 -15.10
N TYR A 537 -26.74 18.97 -15.41
CA TYR A 537 -27.10 18.52 -16.77
C TYR A 537 -28.12 19.47 -17.39
N ASN A 538 -27.84 19.96 -18.58
CA ASN A 538 -28.78 20.76 -19.35
C ASN A 538 -29.56 19.84 -20.31
N HIS A 539 -30.84 19.63 -19.99
CA HIS A 539 -31.75 18.77 -20.76
C HIS A 539 -31.97 19.24 -22.22
N SER A 540 -31.75 20.53 -22.53
CA SER A 540 -31.92 21.08 -23.89
C SER A 540 -30.68 20.88 -24.76
N SER A 541 -29.48 21.14 -24.22
CA SER A 541 -28.21 20.96 -24.96
C SER A 541 -27.65 19.54 -24.89
N ARG A 542 -28.15 18.73 -23.94
CA ARG A 542 -27.64 17.38 -23.61
C ARG A 542 -26.16 17.38 -23.22
N THR A 543 -25.74 18.41 -22.48
CA THR A 543 -24.37 18.58 -21.97
C THR A 543 -24.36 18.76 -20.45
N THR A 544 -23.24 18.40 -19.81
CA THR A 544 -22.97 18.68 -18.40
C THR A 544 -21.99 19.83 -18.23
N PHE A 545 -22.21 20.62 -17.19
CA PHE A 545 -21.36 21.75 -16.78
C PHE A 545 -21.17 21.74 -15.25
N ASN A 546 -20.12 22.39 -14.76
CA ASN A 546 -19.83 22.49 -13.33
C ASN A 546 -20.88 23.34 -12.60
N THR A 547 -20.89 23.28 -11.27
CA THR A 547 -21.62 24.25 -10.43
C THR A 547 -21.37 25.70 -10.88
N PRO A 548 -22.41 26.55 -11.01
CA PRO A 548 -22.25 27.94 -11.46
C PRO A 548 -21.22 28.72 -10.63
N GLY A 549 -20.17 29.22 -11.29
CA GLY A 549 -19.05 29.88 -10.63
C GLY A 549 -18.01 28.93 -10.04
N VAL A 550 -17.95 27.67 -10.49
CA VAL A 550 -16.84 26.75 -10.24
C VAL A 550 -16.19 26.38 -11.57
N ASP A 551 -14.96 26.81 -11.77
CA ASP A 551 -14.13 26.34 -12.88
C ASP A 551 -13.30 25.14 -12.41
N ILE A 552 -13.19 24.08 -13.23
CA ILE A 552 -12.49 22.83 -12.90
C ILE A 552 -11.58 22.46 -14.08
N ARG A 553 -10.35 22.08 -13.79
CA ARG A 553 -9.39 21.59 -14.78
C ARG A 553 -8.65 20.34 -14.30
N VAL A 554 -8.16 19.56 -15.27
CA VAL A 554 -7.18 18.51 -15.03
C VAL A 554 -5.79 19.14 -15.23
N PRO A 555 -4.97 19.34 -14.17
CA PRO A 555 -3.57 19.74 -14.35
C PRO A 555 -2.78 18.69 -15.15
N GLY A 556 -1.61 19.09 -15.66
CA GLY A 556 -0.61 18.15 -16.16
C GLY A 556 -0.96 17.31 -17.40
N PHE A 557 -2.00 17.63 -18.19
CA PHE A 557 -2.30 16.84 -19.40
C PHE A 557 -1.07 16.77 -20.34
N GLY A 558 -0.63 15.54 -20.63
CA GLY A 558 0.57 15.27 -21.44
C GLY A 558 1.86 15.08 -20.64
N ASN A 559 1.83 15.28 -19.32
CA ASN A 559 2.86 14.82 -18.39
C ASN A 559 2.33 13.68 -17.49
N THR A 560 3.16 13.21 -16.58
CA THR A 560 2.82 12.14 -15.62
C THR A 560 2.45 12.66 -14.23
N THR A 561 2.71 13.94 -13.92
CA THR A 561 2.65 14.50 -12.57
C THR A 561 1.26 14.36 -11.94
N SER A 562 0.19 14.48 -12.73
CA SER A 562 -1.21 14.42 -12.25
C SER A 562 -1.83 13.00 -12.28
N ILE A 563 -1.00 11.97 -12.46
CA ILE A 563 -1.34 10.54 -12.39
C ILE A 563 -0.33 9.70 -11.58
N GLU A 564 0.92 10.16 -11.42
CA GLU A 564 1.91 9.58 -10.50
C GLU A 564 1.67 10.03 -9.05
N TRP A 565 1.32 11.30 -8.87
CA TRP A 565 0.97 11.89 -7.59
C TRP A 565 -0.33 12.67 -7.75
N LEU A 566 -1.09 12.84 -6.67
CA LEU A 566 -2.34 13.61 -6.67
C LEU A 566 -2.12 15.04 -6.14
N ASP A 567 -0.95 15.63 -6.46
CA ASP A 567 -0.53 16.95 -6.01
C ASP A 567 0.38 17.62 -7.08
N PRO A 568 0.43 18.97 -7.22
CA PRO A 568 0.53 19.57 -8.55
C PRO A 568 1.79 20.41 -8.84
N SER A 569 2.08 20.60 -10.13
CA SER A 569 2.55 21.89 -10.67
C SER A 569 2.52 21.94 -12.20
N GLY A 570 1.48 22.57 -12.79
CA GLY A 570 1.42 22.78 -14.24
C GLY A 570 0.17 23.54 -14.70
N LYS A 571 0.35 24.77 -15.21
CA LYS A 571 -0.74 25.60 -15.77
C LYS A 571 -0.99 25.24 -17.24
N ILE A 572 -2.22 24.84 -17.59
CA ILE A 572 -2.74 24.70 -18.97
C ILE A 572 -4.31 24.69 -18.91
N PRO A 573 -5.05 24.97 -20.01
CA PRO A 573 -6.49 25.28 -19.95
C PRO A 573 -7.43 24.05 -19.85
N PRO A 574 -8.71 24.24 -19.46
CA PRO A 574 -9.73 23.18 -19.42
C PRO A 574 -10.29 22.85 -20.80
N HIS A 575 -10.78 21.62 -20.98
CA HIS A 575 -11.28 21.09 -22.27
C HIS A 575 -12.40 20.06 -22.11
N GLU A 576 -13.40 20.09 -23.01
CA GLU A 576 -14.53 19.14 -23.02
C GLU A 576 -14.16 17.76 -23.59
N PHE A 577 -15.06 16.77 -23.42
CA PHE A 577 -14.89 15.39 -23.90
C PHE A 577 -14.64 15.25 -25.41
N ARG A 578 -15.07 16.23 -26.23
CA ARG A 578 -14.76 16.29 -27.67
C ARG A 578 -13.30 16.66 -27.92
N GLU A 579 -12.77 17.56 -27.10
CA GLU A 579 -11.41 18.08 -27.18
C GLU A 579 -10.41 17.12 -26.56
N TYR A 580 -10.78 16.37 -25.50
CA TYR A 580 -9.95 15.27 -24.97
C TYR A 580 -9.47 14.31 -26.05
N TYR A 581 -10.35 13.90 -26.97
CA TYR A 581 -9.97 13.02 -28.09
C TYR A 581 -9.14 13.72 -29.19
N ALA A 582 -9.12 15.05 -29.23
CA ALA A 582 -8.21 15.83 -30.08
C ALA A 582 -6.84 15.97 -29.40
N SER A 583 -6.80 16.31 -28.11
CA SER A 583 -5.58 16.43 -27.30
C SER A 583 -4.86 15.09 -27.14
N LEU A 584 -5.58 13.97 -26.97
CA LEU A 584 -4.98 12.63 -26.98
C LEU A 584 -4.41 12.25 -28.36
N LYS A 585 -5.06 12.67 -29.45
CA LYS A 585 -4.49 12.52 -30.81
C LYS A 585 -3.20 13.34 -30.95
N HIS A 586 -3.22 14.62 -30.55
CA HIS A 586 -2.05 15.49 -30.59
C HIS A 586 -0.90 14.92 -29.77
N LEU A 587 -1.16 14.52 -28.52
CA LEU A 587 -0.16 13.94 -27.63
C LEU A 587 0.49 12.68 -28.23
N ILE A 588 -0.28 11.80 -28.89
CA ILE A 588 0.26 10.62 -29.58
C ILE A 588 1.14 11.02 -30.77
N GLU A 589 0.73 12.01 -31.57
CA GLU A 589 1.48 12.47 -32.74
C GLU A 589 2.75 13.22 -32.35
N GLU A 590 2.68 14.06 -31.31
CA GLU A 590 3.78 14.80 -30.72
C GLU A 590 4.80 13.87 -30.04
N THR A 591 4.32 12.92 -29.22
CA THR A 591 5.15 11.88 -28.60
C THR A 591 5.87 11.05 -29.65
N TYR A 592 5.21 10.71 -30.76
CA TYR A 592 5.82 9.99 -31.89
C TYR A 592 6.96 10.80 -32.54
N GLU A 593 6.73 12.05 -32.94
CA GLU A 593 7.77 12.85 -33.59
C GLU A 593 8.93 13.17 -32.61
N LYS A 594 8.65 13.43 -31.32
CA LYS A 594 9.66 13.64 -30.27
C LYS A 594 10.52 12.39 -29.98
N ASN A 595 9.97 11.19 -30.10
CA ASN A 595 10.69 9.93 -29.83
C ASN A 595 11.21 9.28 -31.12
N SER A 596 11.89 10.05 -31.97
CA SER A 596 12.52 9.57 -33.22
C SER A 596 11.57 8.80 -34.15
N ARG A 597 10.29 9.18 -34.20
CA ARG A 597 9.23 8.50 -34.99
C ARG A 597 8.95 7.05 -34.57
N THR A 598 9.21 6.75 -33.29
CA THR A 598 8.85 5.46 -32.66
C THR A 598 7.36 5.45 -32.32
N LYS A 599 6.70 4.31 -32.60
CA LYS A 599 5.26 4.16 -32.33
C LYS A 599 4.96 4.09 -30.84
N VAL A 600 3.85 4.68 -30.43
CA VAL A 600 3.45 4.78 -29.02
C VAL A 600 2.73 3.51 -28.56
N THR A 601 3.08 3.00 -27.38
CA THR A 601 2.26 2.04 -26.62
C THR A 601 1.29 2.80 -25.74
N LEU A 602 -0.01 2.51 -25.86
CA LEU A 602 -1.01 3.01 -24.92
C LEU A 602 -1.17 2.00 -23.77
N ILE A 603 -1.15 2.45 -22.53
CA ILE A 603 -1.45 1.61 -21.36
C ILE A 603 -2.66 2.23 -20.65
N CYS A 604 -3.71 1.45 -20.44
CA CYS A 604 -4.95 1.92 -19.84
C CYS A 604 -5.30 1.15 -18.56
N HIS A 605 -6.07 1.79 -17.67
CA HIS A 605 -6.65 1.15 -16.49
C HIS A 605 -8.17 1.35 -16.44
N SER A 606 -8.91 0.32 -16.00
CA SER A 606 -10.34 0.42 -15.66
C SER A 606 -11.19 1.06 -16.77
N MET A 607 -11.94 2.14 -16.49
CA MET A 607 -12.72 2.93 -17.47
C MET A 607 -11.87 3.54 -18.60
N GLY A 608 -10.59 3.84 -18.34
CA GLY A 608 -9.67 4.36 -19.36
C GLY A 608 -9.51 3.41 -20.55
N CYS A 609 -9.73 2.10 -20.36
CA CYS A 609 -9.61 1.11 -21.41
C CYS A 609 -10.72 1.13 -22.47
N PRO A 610 -12.02 1.06 -22.16
CA PRO A 610 -13.06 1.26 -23.18
C PRO A 610 -13.00 2.67 -23.80
N ILE A 611 -12.59 3.71 -23.06
CA ILE A 611 -12.35 5.07 -23.62
C ILE A 611 -11.23 5.03 -24.67
N THR A 612 -10.11 4.37 -24.38
CA THR A 612 -8.98 4.21 -25.32
C THR A 612 -9.37 3.35 -26.53
N SER A 613 -10.13 2.28 -26.30
CA SER A 613 -10.66 1.42 -27.37
C SER A 613 -11.57 2.20 -28.31
N TYR A 614 -12.52 2.98 -27.76
CA TYR A 614 -13.40 3.86 -28.54
C TYR A 614 -12.60 4.88 -29.37
N PHE A 615 -11.61 5.54 -28.75
CA PHE A 615 -10.72 6.49 -29.44
C PHE A 615 -10.03 5.82 -30.63
N LEU A 616 -9.41 4.65 -30.42
CA LEU A 616 -8.77 3.88 -31.50
C LEU A 616 -9.78 3.46 -32.57
N GLY A 617 -11.01 3.10 -32.18
CA GLY A 617 -12.13 2.84 -33.10
C GLY A 617 -12.39 4.00 -34.07
N GLN A 618 -12.29 5.26 -33.61
CA GLN A 618 -12.51 6.45 -34.44
C GLN A 618 -11.30 6.87 -35.30
N ARG A 619 -10.20 6.08 -35.35
CA ARG A 619 -9.00 6.41 -36.13
C ARG A 619 -8.81 5.52 -37.35
N TRP A 620 -8.44 6.14 -38.47
CA TRP A 620 -8.14 5.47 -39.74
C TRP A 620 -7.08 4.38 -39.58
N LYS A 621 -7.19 3.30 -40.36
CA LYS A 621 -6.22 2.18 -40.35
C LYS A 621 -4.79 2.65 -40.65
N SER A 622 -4.63 3.63 -41.55
CA SER A 622 -3.35 4.28 -41.87
C SER A 622 -2.75 5.02 -40.66
N TRP A 623 -3.56 5.83 -39.97
CA TRP A 623 -3.14 6.55 -38.76
C TRP A 623 -2.67 5.59 -37.67
N LYS A 624 -3.48 4.56 -37.35
CA LYS A 624 -3.09 3.54 -36.36
C LYS A 624 -1.81 2.80 -36.76
N LYS A 625 -1.66 2.45 -38.05
CA LYS A 625 -0.44 1.81 -38.58
C LYS A 625 0.80 2.71 -38.47
N LYS A 626 0.69 4.04 -38.61
CA LYS A 626 1.80 5.00 -38.40
C LYS A 626 2.13 5.12 -36.91
N TYR A 627 1.16 5.46 -36.07
CA TYR A 627 1.42 6.03 -34.73
C TYR A 627 1.39 5.03 -33.56
N ILE A 628 0.65 3.91 -33.65
CA ILE A 628 0.41 3.02 -32.50
C ILE A 628 1.22 1.73 -32.61
N LYS A 629 1.88 1.33 -31.52
CA LYS A 629 2.52 0.01 -31.34
C LYS A 629 1.46 -1.01 -30.90
N GLY A 630 0.80 -0.74 -29.79
CA GLY A 630 -0.26 -1.57 -29.22
C GLY A 630 -0.97 -0.92 -28.03
N LEU A 631 -1.91 -1.66 -27.44
CA LEU A 631 -2.71 -1.29 -26.27
C LEU A 631 -2.51 -2.32 -25.16
N VAL A 632 -2.00 -1.91 -24.01
CA VAL A 632 -2.02 -2.72 -22.78
C VAL A 632 -3.23 -2.30 -21.94
N SER A 633 -4.00 -3.26 -21.47
CA SER A 633 -5.23 -3.06 -20.70
C SER A 633 -5.13 -3.71 -19.33
N LEU A 634 -5.21 -2.91 -18.27
CA LEU A 634 -5.11 -3.33 -16.87
C LEU A 634 -6.49 -3.21 -16.19
N GLY A 635 -7.11 -4.33 -15.82
CA GLY A 635 -8.45 -4.32 -15.21
C GLY A 635 -9.53 -3.68 -16.10
N GLY A 636 -9.38 -3.79 -17.43
CA GLY A 636 -10.17 -3.03 -18.40
C GLY A 636 -11.67 -3.28 -18.29
N ALA A 637 -12.43 -2.25 -17.90
CA ALA A 637 -13.83 -2.37 -17.48
C ALA A 637 -14.83 -2.30 -18.65
N PHE A 638 -14.52 -3.03 -19.75
CA PHE A 638 -15.13 -2.82 -21.07
C PHE A 638 -16.64 -3.03 -21.13
N GLY A 639 -17.21 -3.93 -20.34
CA GLY A 639 -18.63 -4.26 -20.31
C GLY A 639 -19.43 -3.54 -19.22
N GLY A 640 -18.88 -2.49 -18.60
CA GLY A 640 -19.44 -1.88 -17.40
C GLY A 640 -19.29 -2.76 -16.16
N ALA A 641 -19.88 -2.36 -15.03
CA ALA A 641 -19.86 -3.14 -13.78
C ALA A 641 -21.12 -2.88 -12.92
N VAL A 642 -21.65 -3.91 -12.24
CA VAL A 642 -22.80 -3.71 -11.33
C VAL A 642 -22.43 -2.85 -10.11
N LYS A 643 -21.14 -2.73 -9.77
CA LYS A 643 -20.66 -1.75 -8.80
C LYS A 643 -21.01 -0.30 -9.20
N ALA A 644 -20.99 0.07 -10.49
CA ALA A 644 -21.44 1.39 -10.94
C ALA A 644 -22.95 1.60 -10.72
N MET A 645 -23.76 0.58 -11.03
CA MET A 645 -25.21 0.58 -10.77
C MET A 645 -25.53 0.71 -9.28
N LYS A 646 -24.76 0.07 -8.40
CA LYS A 646 -24.81 0.26 -6.94
C LYS A 646 -24.52 1.72 -6.57
N VAL A 647 -23.42 2.28 -7.06
CA VAL A 647 -22.99 3.65 -6.70
C VAL A 647 -24.05 4.69 -7.13
N ILE A 648 -24.61 4.60 -8.33
CA ILE A 648 -25.65 5.53 -8.82
C ILE A 648 -26.93 5.50 -7.96
N ALA A 649 -27.32 4.32 -7.48
CA ALA A 649 -28.49 4.14 -6.63
C ALA A 649 -28.22 4.53 -5.17
N SER A 650 -27.20 3.95 -4.56
CA SER A 650 -26.96 3.95 -3.11
C SER A 650 -25.87 4.92 -2.65
N GLY A 651 -25.03 5.37 -3.58
CA GLY A 651 -23.71 5.93 -3.30
C GLY A 651 -22.70 4.86 -2.92
N GLU A 652 -21.43 5.25 -2.92
CA GLU A 652 -20.29 4.49 -2.39
C GLU A 652 -19.45 5.48 -1.59
N ASN A 653 -19.12 5.21 -0.33
CA ASN A 653 -18.38 6.18 0.50
C ASN A 653 -16.88 6.27 0.17
N LEU A 654 -16.42 5.63 -0.92
CA LEU A 654 -15.01 5.45 -1.30
C LEU A 654 -14.16 4.74 -0.22
N GLY A 655 -14.79 4.08 0.77
CA GLY A 655 -14.14 3.57 1.98
C GLY A 655 -13.95 4.61 3.09
N ILE A 656 -14.27 5.89 2.83
CA ILE A 656 -14.17 6.99 3.80
C ILE A 656 -15.42 6.96 4.70
N MET A 657 -15.31 6.28 5.84
CA MET A 657 -16.47 5.81 6.60
C MET A 657 -17.38 6.92 7.15
N VAL A 658 -16.82 8.08 7.48
CA VAL A 658 -17.57 9.26 7.96
C VAL A 658 -18.44 9.92 6.88
N VAL A 659 -18.19 9.61 5.61
CA VAL A 659 -18.84 10.27 4.47
C VAL A 659 -20.10 9.50 4.10
N SER A 660 -21.27 10.12 4.29
CA SER A 660 -22.54 9.47 3.91
C SER A 660 -22.56 9.15 2.43
N SER A 661 -22.88 7.89 2.09
CA SER A 661 -23.07 7.48 0.70
C SER A 661 -24.16 8.30 0.01
N THR A 662 -25.18 8.75 0.75
CA THR A 662 -26.25 9.60 0.20
C THR A 662 -25.78 11.00 -0.19
N THR A 663 -24.70 11.50 0.44
CA THR A 663 -24.09 12.80 0.16
C THR A 663 -23.15 12.69 -1.04
N LEU A 664 -22.22 11.72 -1.05
CA LEU A 664 -21.37 11.49 -2.24
C LEU A 664 -22.16 11.09 -3.48
N ARG A 665 -23.30 10.40 -3.34
CA ARG A 665 -24.20 10.10 -4.47
C ARG A 665 -24.62 11.35 -5.27
N VAL A 666 -24.58 12.56 -4.70
CA VAL A 666 -24.86 13.80 -5.43
C VAL A 666 -23.77 14.14 -6.46
N GLU A 667 -22.50 13.84 -6.14
CA GLU A 667 -21.37 13.94 -7.07
C GLU A 667 -21.32 12.73 -8.02
N GLN A 668 -21.42 11.53 -7.46
CA GLN A 668 -21.28 10.26 -8.19
C GLN A 668 -22.39 10.02 -9.24
N ARG A 669 -23.50 10.77 -9.18
CA ARG A 669 -24.58 10.75 -10.18
C ARG A 669 -24.18 11.53 -11.45
N SER A 670 -23.12 11.04 -12.10
CA SER A 670 -22.41 11.69 -13.20
C SER A 670 -22.47 10.90 -14.53
N PRO A 671 -22.10 11.53 -15.67
CA PRO A 671 -22.03 10.84 -16.95
C PRO A 671 -21.01 9.70 -17.00
N SER A 672 -19.92 9.77 -16.21
CA SER A 672 -18.88 8.74 -16.19
C SER A 672 -19.34 7.45 -15.50
N LEU A 673 -20.08 7.53 -14.38
CA LEU A 673 -20.72 6.32 -13.83
C LEU A 673 -21.86 5.83 -14.72
N SER A 674 -22.59 6.73 -15.38
CA SER A 674 -23.63 6.37 -16.35
C SER A 674 -23.05 5.59 -17.55
N TYR A 675 -21.87 5.97 -18.03
CA TYR A 675 -21.08 5.24 -19.04
C TYR A 675 -20.62 3.86 -18.55
N MET A 676 -20.37 3.72 -17.24
CA MET A 676 -19.94 2.46 -16.61
C MET A 676 -21.08 1.48 -16.26
N MET A 677 -22.32 1.79 -16.64
CA MET A 677 -23.46 0.87 -16.50
C MET A 677 -23.24 -0.42 -17.32
N PRO A 678 -23.70 -1.59 -16.83
CA PRO A 678 -23.55 -2.86 -17.53
C PRO A 678 -24.03 -2.85 -19.00
N SER A 679 -23.16 -3.25 -19.92
CA SER A 679 -23.45 -3.23 -21.37
C SER A 679 -24.34 -4.38 -21.82
N GLY A 680 -25.33 -4.09 -22.67
CA GLY A 680 -26.22 -5.10 -23.28
C GLY A 680 -25.53 -6.02 -24.30
N ARG A 681 -24.30 -5.70 -24.73
CA ARG A 681 -23.45 -6.65 -25.50
C ARG A 681 -22.76 -7.67 -24.59
N VAL A 682 -22.56 -7.37 -23.30
CA VAL A 682 -21.75 -8.19 -22.37
C VAL A 682 -22.60 -8.95 -21.36
N TRP A 683 -23.65 -8.32 -20.84
CA TRP A 683 -24.55 -8.87 -19.84
C TRP A 683 -25.78 -9.49 -20.50
N GLY A 684 -26.30 -10.56 -19.90
CA GLY A 684 -27.46 -11.27 -20.44
C GLY A 684 -28.71 -10.40 -20.53
N ALA A 685 -29.53 -10.64 -21.55
CA ALA A 685 -30.84 -10.00 -21.70
C ALA A 685 -31.79 -10.28 -20.50
N GLU A 686 -31.53 -11.36 -19.77
CA GLU A 686 -32.24 -11.78 -18.56
C GLU A 686 -31.35 -11.73 -17.29
N ASP A 687 -30.14 -11.15 -17.35
CA ASP A 687 -29.28 -10.98 -16.17
C ASP A 687 -29.97 -10.03 -15.18
N GLN A 688 -30.41 -10.56 -14.02
CA GLN A 688 -31.06 -9.81 -12.96
C GLN A 688 -30.04 -8.96 -12.17
N LEU A 689 -29.70 -7.78 -12.68
CA LEU A 689 -28.70 -6.87 -12.09
C LEU A 689 -29.15 -6.31 -10.73
N ALA A 690 -30.44 -6.03 -10.60
CA ALA A 690 -31.07 -5.62 -9.34
C ALA A 690 -32.51 -6.18 -9.26
N PHE A 691 -33.09 -6.25 -8.06
CA PHE A 691 -34.50 -6.67 -7.88
C PHE A 691 -35.12 -6.21 -6.56
N THR A 692 -36.43 -5.91 -6.57
CA THR A 692 -37.29 -5.70 -5.39
C THR A 692 -38.19 -6.94 -5.20
N ASN A 693 -39.30 -6.82 -4.44
CA ASN A 693 -40.30 -7.89 -4.37
C ASN A 693 -41.19 -7.93 -5.62
N ASP A 694 -41.26 -6.80 -6.33
CA ASP A 694 -42.29 -6.47 -7.31
C ASP A 694 -41.72 -6.31 -8.74
N ARG A 695 -40.39 -6.18 -8.87
CA ARG A 695 -39.69 -5.92 -10.14
C ARG A 695 -38.27 -6.50 -10.13
N ASN A 696 -37.88 -7.12 -11.24
CA ASN A 696 -36.48 -7.39 -11.59
C ASN A 696 -36.00 -6.29 -12.57
N TYR A 697 -34.72 -5.92 -12.52
CA TYR A 697 -34.10 -4.97 -13.45
C TYR A 697 -32.94 -5.64 -14.20
N THR A 698 -33.08 -5.71 -15.52
CA THR A 698 -32.06 -6.17 -16.47
C THR A 698 -31.42 -4.99 -17.20
N VAL A 699 -30.52 -5.25 -18.16
CA VAL A 699 -30.02 -4.24 -19.12
C VAL A 699 -31.12 -3.56 -19.95
N LYS A 700 -32.32 -4.15 -20.05
CA LYS A 700 -33.48 -3.55 -20.76
C LYS A 700 -34.21 -2.51 -19.90
N ASP A 701 -34.15 -2.65 -18.58
CA ASP A 701 -35.04 -1.95 -17.64
C ASP A 701 -34.48 -0.60 -17.14
N TYR A 702 -33.38 -0.10 -17.72
CA TYR A 702 -32.68 1.07 -17.17
C TYR A 702 -33.52 2.33 -17.08
N GLU A 703 -34.42 2.61 -18.05
CA GLU A 703 -35.33 3.76 -17.91
C GLU A 703 -36.18 3.66 -16.64
N GLN A 704 -36.67 2.45 -16.33
CA GLN A 704 -37.50 2.19 -15.17
C GLN A 704 -36.67 2.18 -13.88
N PHE A 705 -35.48 1.58 -13.88
CA PHE A 705 -34.53 1.65 -12.77
C PHE A 705 -34.19 3.11 -12.39
N PHE A 706 -33.89 3.96 -13.37
CA PHE A 706 -33.61 5.38 -13.15
C PHE A 706 -34.82 6.18 -12.63
N LYS A 707 -36.06 5.79 -12.99
CA LYS A 707 -37.28 6.32 -12.35
C LYS A 707 -37.38 5.86 -10.89
N ASP A 708 -37.23 4.56 -10.64
CA ASP A 708 -37.46 3.94 -9.33
C ASP A 708 -36.38 4.30 -8.27
N ILE A 709 -35.18 4.75 -8.68
CA ILE A 709 -34.17 5.36 -7.79
C ILE A 709 -34.27 6.90 -7.67
N ASN A 710 -35.31 7.50 -8.24
CA ASN A 710 -35.50 8.95 -8.40
C ASN A 710 -34.27 9.65 -8.99
N PHE A 711 -33.94 9.33 -10.24
CA PHE A 711 -32.84 9.92 -11.01
C PHE A 711 -33.05 9.82 -12.54
N THR A 712 -34.17 10.32 -13.04
CA THR A 712 -34.49 10.30 -14.49
C THR A 712 -33.42 10.96 -15.36
N THR A 713 -32.76 12.02 -14.88
CA THR A 713 -31.60 12.65 -15.54
C THR A 713 -30.44 11.67 -15.79
N GLY A 714 -30.25 10.65 -14.94
CA GLY A 714 -29.24 9.61 -15.13
C GLY A 714 -29.51 8.72 -16.35
N TYR A 715 -30.78 8.46 -16.66
CA TYR A 715 -31.14 7.79 -17.91
C TYR A 715 -30.84 8.65 -19.14
N GLU A 716 -30.91 9.97 -19.01
CA GLU A 716 -30.53 10.89 -20.08
C GLU A 716 -29.02 10.91 -20.30
N MET A 717 -28.22 10.99 -19.21
CA MET A 717 -26.77 10.83 -19.26
C MET A 717 -26.38 9.47 -19.87
N TYR A 718 -27.06 8.39 -19.49
CA TYR A 718 -26.86 7.06 -20.09
C TYR A 718 -27.19 7.06 -21.60
N LYS A 719 -28.29 7.66 -22.04
CA LYS A 719 -28.64 7.80 -23.48
C LYS A 719 -27.57 8.57 -24.27
N ASP A 720 -26.84 9.49 -23.66
CA ASP A 720 -25.74 10.22 -24.31
C ASP A 720 -24.44 9.41 -24.35
N THR A 721 -24.14 8.62 -23.30
CA THR A 721 -22.86 7.91 -23.18
C THR A 721 -22.87 6.46 -23.69
N TYR A 722 -24.01 5.76 -23.72
CA TYR A 722 -24.07 4.34 -24.07
C TYR A 722 -23.49 4.05 -25.47
N ARG A 723 -23.72 4.93 -26.46
CA ARG A 723 -23.17 4.77 -27.83
C ARG A 723 -21.65 4.82 -27.89
N ILE A 724 -21.01 5.44 -26.88
CA ILE A 724 -19.56 5.50 -26.74
C ILE A 724 -19.07 4.22 -26.06
N ALA A 725 -19.70 3.81 -24.94
CA ALA A 725 -19.37 2.58 -24.23
C ALA A 725 -19.55 1.32 -25.11
N GLU A 726 -20.69 1.20 -25.78
CA GLU A 726 -21.01 0.10 -26.70
C GLU A 726 -20.03 0.05 -27.89
N LYS A 727 -19.53 1.19 -28.39
CA LYS A 727 -18.47 1.24 -29.42
C LYS A 727 -17.06 0.98 -28.84
N GLY A 728 -16.84 1.18 -27.54
CA GLY A 728 -15.61 0.80 -26.84
C GLY A 728 -15.37 -0.71 -26.80
N LEU A 729 -16.43 -1.50 -27.00
CA LEU A 729 -16.40 -2.97 -27.14
C LEU A 729 -16.03 -3.45 -28.56
N ASP A 730 -15.93 -2.58 -29.56
CA ASP A 730 -15.45 -2.95 -30.89
C ASP A 730 -13.93 -3.15 -30.90
N ALA A 731 -13.43 -4.01 -31.80
CA ALA A 731 -12.01 -4.35 -31.84
C ALA A 731 -11.16 -3.12 -32.24
N PRO A 732 -10.16 -2.71 -31.43
CA PRO A 732 -9.47 -1.43 -31.62
C PRO A 732 -8.58 -1.39 -32.88
N GLY A 733 -8.26 -2.53 -33.50
CA GLY A 733 -7.47 -2.62 -34.73
C GLY A 733 -5.99 -2.29 -34.53
N VAL A 734 -5.46 -2.63 -33.35
CA VAL A 734 -4.04 -2.58 -32.93
C VAL A 734 -3.72 -3.85 -32.16
N GLU A 735 -2.44 -4.16 -31.91
CA GLU A 735 -2.11 -5.29 -31.03
C GLU A 735 -2.55 -5.00 -29.59
N VAL A 736 -3.17 -5.95 -28.92
CA VAL A 736 -3.74 -5.80 -27.57
C VAL A 736 -3.11 -6.79 -26.60
N VAL A 737 -2.84 -6.33 -25.38
CA VAL A 737 -2.46 -7.17 -24.23
C VAL A 737 -3.38 -6.87 -23.05
N CYS A 738 -4.20 -7.83 -22.64
CA CYS A 738 -5.09 -7.69 -21.49
C CYS A 738 -4.56 -8.41 -20.26
N PHE A 739 -4.54 -7.71 -19.11
CA PHE A 739 -4.34 -8.26 -17.78
C PHE A 739 -5.55 -7.91 -16.90
N HIS A 740 -6.05 -8.86 -16.13
CA HIS A 740 -7.11 -8.62 -15.15
C HIS A 740 -7.07 -9.60 -13.97
N GLY A 741 -7.65 -9.20 -12.84
CA GLY A 741 -7.88 -10.09 -11.71
C GLY A 741 -9.05 -11.05 -11.94
N VAL A 742 -9.04 -12.19 -11.25
CA VAL A 742 -10.16 -13.14 -11.10
C VAL A 742 -10.11 -13.81 -9.72
N GLY A 743 -11.23 -14.36 -9.25
CA GLY A 743 -11.32 -15.11 -7.99
C GLY A 743 -11.57 -14.26 -6.75
N LEU A 744 -11.98 -13.00 -6.90
CA LEU A 744 -12.36 -12.10 -5.80
C LEU A 744 -13.86 -11.79 -5.80
N LYS A 745 -14.46 -11.72 -4.60
CA LYS A 745 -15.87 -11.41 -4.39
C LYS A 745 -16.20 -10.03 -4.96
N THR A 746 -16.94 -10.00 -6.07
CA THR A 746 -17.22 -8.77 -6.82
C THR A 746 -18.72 -8.52 -6.93
N PRO A 747 -19.25 -7.30 -6.68
CA PRO A 747 -20.69 -7.03 -6.74
C PRO A 747 -21.28 -7.44 -8.09
N GLU A 748 -22.20 -8.41 -8.12
CA GLU A 748 -22.84 -8.90 -9.35
C GLU A 748 -24.35 -8.63 -9.39
N ARG A 749 -25.05 -8.68 -8.24
CA ARG A 749 -26.50 -8.39 -8.17
C ARG A 749 -26.87 -7.62 -6.90
N LEU A 750 -27.95 -6.83 -6.98
CA LEU A 750 -28.41 -5.93 -5.90
C LEU A 750 -29.83 -6.30 -5.42
N ASP A 751 -29.93 -6.89 -4.24
CA ASP A 751 -31.19 -7.29 -3.62
C ASP A 751 -31.78 -6.13 -2.78
N PHE A 752 -32.88 -5.56 -3.26
CA PHE A 752 -33.63 -4.45 -2.65
C PHE A 752 -34.98 -4.90 -2.05
N ARG A 753 -35.14 -6.20 -1.73
CA ARG A 753 -36.41 -6.72 -1.17
C ARG A 753 -36.71 -6.28 0.27
N LYS A 754 -35.69 -5.85 1.02
CA LYS A 754 -35.86 -5.30 2.38
C LYS A 754 -36.61 -3.96 2.28
N LYS A 755 -37.70 -3.80 3.03
CA LYS A 755 -38.52 -2.57 3.06
C LYS A 755 -37.64 -1.34 3.32
N GLY A 756 -37.77 -0.31 2.47
CA GLY A 756 -36.97 0.93 2.55
C GLY A 756 -35.52 0.83 2.07
N SER A 757 -35.11 -0.30 1.47
CA SER A 757 -33.74 -0.46 0.96
C SER A 757 -33.49 0.22 -0.39
N LEU A 758 -34.48 0.29 -1.30
CA LEU A 758 -34.34 1.05 -2.55
C LEU A 758 -34.43 2.56 -2.25
N PRO A 759 -33.53 3.42 -2.76
CA PRO A 759 -32.31 3.11 -3.50
C PRO A 759 -31.04 2.98 -2.62
N ASN A 760 -31.16 3.18 -1.29
CA ASN A 760 -30.05 3.50 -0.39
C ASN A 760 -29.22 2.32 0.16
N LYS A 761 -29.80 1.13 0.38
CA LYS A 761 -29.20 0.04 1.20
C LYS A 761 -29.45 -1.38 0.64
N PRO A 762 -29.00 -1.71 -0.58
CA PRO A 762 -29.13 -3.07 -1.14
C PRO A 762 -28.30 -4.09 -0.36
N LYS A 763 -28.79 -5.32 -0.28
CA LYS A 763 -27.92 -6.48 0.00
C LYS A 763 -27.16 -6.82 -1.28
N VAL A 764 -25.85 -6.65 -1.26
CA VAL A 764 -24.98 -7.01 -2.40
C VAL A 764 -24.84 -8.53 -2.46
N ILE A 765 -25.07 -9.09 -3.64
CA ILE A 765 -24.74 -10.48 -3.98
C ILE A 765 -23.47 -10.45 -4.83
N TYR A 766 -22.47 -11.22 -4.39
CA TYR A 766 -21.15 -11.25 -5.00
C TYR A 766 -21.02 -12.41 -5.99
N GLY A 767 -20.48 -12.11 -7.17
CA GLY A 767 -19.97 -13.07 -8.15
C GLY A 767 -18.46 -12.95 -8.29
N ASP A 768 -17.92 -13.42 -9.42
CA ASP A 768 -16.49 -13.42 -9.72
C ASP A 768 -15.99 -12.11 -10.38
N GLY A 769 -14.73 -11.76 -10.12
CA GLY A 769 -14.05 -10.57 -10.64
C GLY A 769 -12.77 -10.23 -9.87
N ASP A 770 -12.40 -8.96 -9.92
CA ASP A 770 -11.21 -8.38 -9.25
C ASP A 770 -11.54 -7.53 -8.00
N GLY A 771 -12.77 -7.65 -7.47
CA GLY A 771 -13.30 -6.86 -6.35
C GLY A 771 -14.01 -5.56 -6.77
N THR A 772 -13.82 -5.09 -8.02
CA THR A 772 -14.48 -3.89 -8.55
C THR A 772 -15.23 -4.15 -9.85
N VAL A 773 -14.68 -4.95 -10.75
CA VAL A 773 -15.23 -5.26 -12.09
C VAL A 773 -15.41 -6.78 -12.22
N ASN A 774 -16.59 -7.18 -12.71
CA ASN A 774 -16.95 -8.60 -12.85
C ASN A 774 -16.14 -9.27 -13.97
N THR A 775 -15.78 -10.55 -13.82
CA THR A 775 -14.99 -11.30 -14.82
C THR A 775 -15.58 -11.24 -16.22
N LYS A 776 -16.92 -11.34 -16.37
CA LYS A 776 -17.59 -11.22 -17.68
C LYS A 776 -17.33 -9.89 -18.42
N SER A 777 -17.02 -8.82 -17.69
CA SER A 777 -16.66 -7.50 -18.23
C SER A 777 -15.16 -7.39 -18.52
N LEU A 778 -14.32 -7.86 -17.58
CA LEU A 778 -12.85 -7.89 -17.71
C LEU A 778 -12.39 -8.72 -18.92
N GLU A 779 -13.01 -9.87 -19.16
CA GLU A 779 -12.67 -10.77 -20.25
C GLU A 779 -13.15 -10.31 -21.64
N SER A 780 -13.82 -9.15 -21.75
CA SER A 780 -14.43 -8.69 -23.00
C SER A 780 -13.47 -8.67 -24.19
N CYS A 781 -12.19 -8.37 -23.98
CA CYS A 781 -11.21 -8.34 -25.06
C CYS A 781 -10.91 -9.74 -25.67
N LYS A 782 -11.26 -10.86 -25.01
CA LYS A 782 -11.26 -12.19 -25.66
C LYS A 782 -12.08 -12.19 -26.95
N ARG A 783 -13.16 -11.39 -27.00
CA ARG A 783 -14.07 -11.25 -28.15
C ARG A 783 -13.41 -10.61 -29.38
N TRP A 784 -12.24 -10.00 -29.24
CA TRP A 784 -11.48 -9.41 -30.34
C TRP A 784 -10.55 -10.42 -31.03
N ILE A 785 -10.29 -11.58 -30.42
CA ILE A 785 -9.53 -12.68 -31.03
C ILE A 785 -10.24 -13.11 -32.32
N GLY A 786 -9.54 -13.06 -33.46
CA GLY A 786 -10.10 -13.37 -34.77
C GLY A 786 -11.07 -12.32 -35.36
N LYS A 787 -11.32 -11.19 -34.66
CA LYS A 787 -12.11 -10.05 -35.18
C LYS A 787 -11.25 -8.90 -35.71
N GLN A 788 -9.93 -8.97 -35.54
CA GLN A 788 -8.95 -8.06 -36.09
C GLN A 788 -7.70 -8.81 -36.57
N SER A 789 -6.94 -8.21 -37.48
CA SER A 789 -5.69 -8.75 -38.02
C SER A 789 -4.51 -8.76 -37.05
N GLN A 790 -4.59 -7.96 -35.97
CA GLN A 790 -3.57 -7.78 -34.96
C GLN A 790 -3.84 -8.72 -33.78
N LYS A 791 -2.78 -9.20 -33.12
CA LYS A 791 -2.91 -10.17 -32.03
C LYS A 791 -3.62 -9.57 -30.81
N VAL A 792 -4.23 -10.46 -30.03
CA VAL A 792 -4.85 -10.14 -28.75
C VAL A 792 -4.36 -11.16 -27.74
N TYR A 793 -3.51 -10.71 -26.83
CA TYR A 793 -2.99 -11.48 -25.71
C TYR A 793 -3.88 -11.25 -24.48
N HIS A 794 -4.09 -12.29 -23.68
CA HIS A 794 -5.07 -12.27 -22.59
C HIS A 794 -4.57 -13.07 -21.38
N PHE A 795 -4.52 -12.43 -20.22
CA PHE A 795 -3.99 -12.98 -18.98
C PHE A 795 -4.93 -12.69 -17.80
N SER A 796 -5.58 -13.74 -17.29
CA SER A 796 -6.31 -13.70 -16.02
C SER A 796 -5.37 -14.04 -14.88
N ILE A 797 -5.40 -13.27 -13.80
CA ILE A 797 -4.46 -13.41 -12.67
C ILE A 797 -5.26 -13.73 -11.40
N PRO A 798 -5.13 -14.96 -10.83
CA PRO A 798 -5.87 -15.35 -9.64
C PRO A 798 -5.59 -14.45 -8.43
N LYS A 799 -6.64 -14.05 -7.72
CA LYS A 799 -6.65 -13.28 -6.47
C LYS A 799 -5.98 -11.89 -6.51
N ILE A 800 -5.77 -11.30 -7.69
CA ILE A 800 -5.31 -9.91 -7.81
C ILE A 800 -6.50 -8.95 -7.81
N GLU A 801 -6.40 -7.91 -6.98
CA GLU A 801 -7.38 -6.84 -6.83
C GLU A 801 -7.22 -5.75 -7.90
N HIS A 802 -8.33 -5.08 -8.24
CA HIS A 802 -8.46 -4.09 -9.31
C HIS A 802 -7.40 -2.97 -9.34
N MET A 803 -6.94 -2.50 -8.17
CA MET A 803 -5.86 -1.53 -8.04
C MET A 803 -4.50 -2.19 -7.89
N LYS A 804 -4.38 -3.29 -7.12
CA LYS A 804 -3.12 -4.04 -6.94
C LYS A 804 -2.53 -4.56 -8.25
N ILE A 805 -3.31 -4.71 -9.32
CA ILE A 805 -2.80 -5.06 -10.66
C ILE A 805 -1.78 -4.03 -11.21
N LEU A 806 -1.87 -2.76 -10.78
CA LEU A 806 -0.98 -1.69 -11.22
C LEU A 806 0.44 -1.83 -10.64
N SER A 807 0.58 -2.46 -9.46
CA SER A 807 1.87 -2.70 -8.80
C SER A 807 2.36 -4.15 -8.91
N PHE A 808 1.66 -5.01 -9.65
CA PHE A 808 1.95 -6.45 -9.68
C PHE A 808 3.19 -6.77 -10.55
N LYS A 809 4.32 -7.15 -9.92
CA LYS A 809 5.62 -7.39 -10.57
C LYS A 809 5.58 -8.24 -11.86
N PRO A 810 4.82 -9.36 -11.96
CA PRO A 810 4.71 -10.11 -13.22
C PRO A 810 4.05 -9.33 -14.38
N VAL A 811 3.10 -8.43 -14.10
CA VAL A 811 2.52 -7.52 -15.10
C VAL A 811 3.53 -6.46 -15.49
N LEU A 812 4.21 -5.85 -14.52
CA LEU A 812 5.22 -4.82 -14.76
C LEU A 812 6.42 -5.34 -15.57
N GLU A 813 6.92 -6.54 -15.27
CA GLU A 813 7.98 -7.18 -16.07
C GLU A 813 7.50 -7.58 -17.47
N TYR A 814 6.22 -7.95 -17.65
CA TYR A 814 5.67 -8.16 -19.00
C TYR A 814 5.55 -6.84 -19.78
N ILE A 815 5.08 -5.76 -19.15
CA ILE A 815 5.02 -4.43 -19.78
C ILE A 815 6.43 -4.01 -20.22
N LYS A 816 7.41 -4.10 -19.31
CA LYS A 816 8.83 -3.85 -19.54
C LYS A 816 9.42 -4.73 -20.66
N TYR A 817 9.02 -6.00 -20.75
CA TYR A 817 9.33 -6.85 -21.91
C TYR A 817 8.72 -6.25 -23.19
N PHE A 818 7.40 -6.07 -23.25
CA PHE A 818 6.65 -5.63 -24.44
C PHE A 818 7.11 -4.26 -25.00
N VAL A 819 7.44 -3.30 -24.13
CA VAL A 819 7.95 -1.98 -24.57
C VAL A 819 9.42 -2.02 -25.01
N THR A 820 10.18 -3.06 -24.64
CA THR A 820 11.62 -3.19 -24.98
C THR A 820 11.95 -4.21 -26.07
N THR A 821 11.18 -5.27 -26.32
CA THR A 821 11.61 -6.43 -27.16
C THR A 821 11.11 -6.45 -28.61
N TRP A 822 10.44 -5.39 -29.06
CA TRP A 822 9.79 -5.28 -30.38
C TRP A 822 10.05 -3.91 -31.01
#